data_AF-A0A9P5UZ20-F1
#
_entry.id   AF-A0A9P5UZ20-F1
#
_cell.length_a   1.000
_cell.length_b   1.000
_cell.length_c   1.000
_cell.angle_alpha   90.00
_cell.angle_beta   90.00
_cell.angle_gamma   90.00
#
_symmetry.space_group_name_H-M   'P 1'
#
loop_
_entity.id
_entity.type
_entity.pdbx_description
1 polymer ?
#
loop_
_entity_poly.entity_id
_entity_poly.type
_entity_poly.pdbx_seq_one_letter_code
_entity_poly.pdbx_strand_id
1 'polypeptide(L)'
;MSDSKKRSKSSKEDAPKENPYLAHLAPSERLVGGASSEKNPFGLAANHPLANFVIGATTAEQGEAAEEGEINPFTDKPFSDKYRKILAGRRKLPVNKHRKEFLDLVQNNQVVILVGETGSGKTTQIPQFMVFDDLPAFKGKKIACTQPRRIAAMSVAQRVAEEMDVVMGQEVGYNIRFEDCTSDKTMLQYMTDGMLLREAMNDPLLTRYSAIILDEAHDRTLSTDILMGLMKEIIKKRPDLKVVVMSATLDAGKFQKYFDDAPLMSVPGRTFPVEIYYTPEPESDYLEAAIFTALQIHRTEDTGDILLFLTGEEEIEDACRKIKAEADQMPDAGPIKVYPLYSTLPPQAQKRIYDDAPPPRTPGGRPGRKVVVSTNLAETSLTIDGIVYVIDPGFSKQKVYNPRIRVESLLVSPISKASAQQRSGRAGRTRPGKCFRLYTENAFMKELIETTYPEILRSNLGTVVLQLKKLGIDDLVHFDFMDPPAPETLMRALELLNYLGALDDDGNMTPLGSVMADFPVDPQLAKMLISSPQYGCSNEIMTIVSLLNVPLVFMRPPDQRKMADEAKAQFSHPDGDHLTLLNVYHAYKTSGEDQKWCYDNFCNYRTLKSADNVRTQLKRYMERADLDLVSLPFDERPKGPYYTAIRKALCSGYFMQVAHQERSGNYLTVKDNQVVRLHPSSCLDHASEWVIYNEFVLTNQNYIRTVSEVRAEWLLDVAPNYFDLDSFPNCEGKRVLEKLIMRRKSSGGREREREREREEDEDDRRKSRKSDRGDRDRKDSKRRR
;
A
#
# COMPACT_ATOMS: atom_id res chain seq x y z
N MET A 1 22.88 19.10 -79.58
CA MET A 1 21.46 19.09 -80.00
C MET A 1 20.69 19.88 -78.94
N SER A 2 20.68 21.20 -79.04
CA SER A 2 19.61 22.02 -79.65
C SER A 2 18.30 21.93 -78.85
N ASP A 3 18.11 22.83 -77.87
CA ASP A 3 17.37 24.10 -77.99
C ASP A 3 15.84 23.96 -78.12
N SER A 4 15.09 24.47 -77.15
CA SER A 4 14.22 25.64 -77.39
C SER A 4 13.52 26.16 -76.12
N LYS A 5 13.85 27.42 -75.81
CA LYS A 5 13.21 28.34 -74.85
C LYS A 5 11.91 28.95 -75.40
N LYS A 6 11.03 29.44 -74.51
CA LYS A 6 10.41 30.81 -74.50
C LYS A 6 9.46 30.93 -73.29
N ARG A 7 9.69 31.79 -72.28
CA ARG A 7 9.54 33.27 -72.14
C ARG A 7 8.11 33.76 -71.76
N SER A 8 8.02 34.24 -70.51
CA SER A 8 7.33 35.44 -69.96
C SER A 8 5.86 35.79 -70.27
N LYS A 9 5.06 36.10 -69.23
CA LYS A 9 4.62 37.47 -68.86
C LYS A 9 3.64 37.51 -67.67
N SER A 10 3.75 38.59 -66.90
CA SER A 10 2.88 39.04 -65.81
C SER A 10 1.55 39.66 -66.29
N SER A 11 0.47 39.46 -65.53
CA SER A 11 -0.77 40.28 -65.50
C SER A 11 -1.31 40.25 -64.07
N LYS A 12 -1.16 41.32 -63.28
CA LYS A 12 -2.14 42.39 -62.99
C LYS A 12 -3.54 41.91 -62.57
N GLU A 13 -3.80 42.10 -61.27
CA GLU A 13 -5.04 42.60 -60.64
C GLU A 13 -6.37 41.99 -61.08
N ASP A 14 -6.83 40.99 -60.31
CA ASP A 14 -8.26 40.74 -60.09
C ASP A 14 -8.60 41.15 -58.65
N ALA A 15 -9.36 42.25 -58.51
CA ALA A 15 -9.94 42.66 -57.23
C ALA A 15 -10.96 41.61 -56.76
N PRO A 16 -11.06 41.31 -55.45
CA PRO A 16 -12.03 40.34 -54.97
C PRO A 16 -13.46 40.89 -55.14
N LYS A 17 -14.30 40.14 -55.87
CA LYS A 17 -15.73 40.39 -56.01
C LYS A 17 -16.39 40.36 -54.62
N GLU A 18 -17.02 41.47 -54.23
CA GLU A 18 -17.83 41.54 -53.00
C GLU A 18 -18.95 40.49 -53.03
N ASN A 19 -19.13 39.78 -51.92
CA ASN A 19 -20.20 38.82 -51.76
C ASN A 19 -21.55 39.55 -51.59
N PRO A 20 -22.51 39.42 -52.53
CA PRO A 20 -23.76 40.18 -52.51
C PRO A 20 -24.65 39.87 -51.30
N TYR A 21 -24.40 38.78 -50.57
CA TYR A 21 -25.13 38.45 -49.34
C TYR A 21 -24.69 39.28 -48.11
N LEU A 22 -23.56 40.00 -48.17
CA LEU A 22 -23.05 40.82 -47.07
C LEU A 22 -23.32 42.33 -47.25
N ALA A 23 -24.19 42.70 -48.20
CA ALA A 23 -24.48 44.07 -48.60
C ALA A 23 -25.14 44.95 -47.51
N HIS A 24 -25.55 44.36 -46.38
CA HIS A 24 -26.16 45.04 -45.23
C HIS A 24 -25.15 45.36 -44.11
N LEU A 25 -23.91 44.86 -44.17
CA LEU A 25 -22.84 45.14 -43.19
C LEU A 25 -21.96 46.32 -43.64
N ALA A 26 -21.29 47.00 -42.72
CA ALA A 26 -20.40 48.13 -43.05
C ALA A 26 -19.18 47.65 -43.86
N PRO A 27 -18.56 48.49 -44.73
CA PRO A 27 -17.42 48.08 -45.57
C PRO A 27 -16.23 47.48 -44.79
N SER A 28 -16.06 47.88 -43.52
CA SER A 28 -15.04 47.36 -42.60
C SER A 28 -15.26 45.90 -42.17
N GLU A 29 -16.48 45.38 -42.27
CA GLU A 29 -16.85 44.03 -41.83
C GLU A 29 -16.90 43.02 -42.99
N ARG A 30 -16.77 43.49 -44.24
CA ARG A 30 -16.83 42.67 -45.46
C ARG A 30 -15.49 42.08 -45.88
N LEU A 31 -14.39 42.53 -45.29
CA LEU A 31 -13.04 42.06 -45.56
C LEU A 31 -12.61 41.04 -44.50
N VAL A 32 -12.82 39.75 -44.75
CA VAL A 32 -12.15 38.70 -43.97
C VAL A 32 -10.72 38.58 -44.48
N GLY A 33 -9.76 39.03 -43.66
CA GLY A 33 -8.34 38.86 -43.92
C GLY A 33 -7.46 39.83 -43.14
N GLY A 34 -7.50 39.79 -41.80
CA GLY A 34 -6.58 40.59 -40.98
C GLY A 34 -6.92 40.63 -39.49
N ALA A 35 -6.18 39.82 -38.72
CA ALA A 35 -5.88 39.98 -37.29
C ALA A 35 -6.89 40.77 -36.43
N SER A 36 -7.97 40.13 -36.00
CA SER A 36 -8.66 40.51 -34.75
C SER A 36 -7.93 39.85 -33.57
N SER A 37 -7.58 40.63 -32.55
CA SER A 37 -6.95 40.21 -31.30
C SER A 37 -7.42 38.83 -30.82
N GLU A 38 -6.56 37.83 -30.91
CA GLU A 38 -6.78 36.51 -30.32
C GLU A 38 -6.94 36.69 -28.80
N LYS A 39 -8.15 36.47 -28.29
CA LYS A 39 -8.30 36.13 -26.88
C LYS A 39 -7.58 34.80 -26.70
N ASN A 40 -6.56 34.79 -25.85
CA ASN A 40 -5.88 33.57 -25.42
C ASN A 40 -6.92 32.46 -25.11
N PRO A 41 -6.72 31.21 -25.57
CA PRO A 41 -7.63 30.08 -25.36
C PRO A 41 -8.07 29.83 -23.91
N PHE A 42 -7.33 30.34 -22.92
CA PHE A 42 -7.61 30.19 -21.50
C PHE A 42 -8.38 31.36 -20.86
N GLY A 43 -8.67 32.43 -21.62
CA GLY A 43 -9.33 33.63 -21.09
C GLY A 43 -8.48 34.43 -20.11
N LEU A 44 -7.17 34.18 -20.05
CA LEU A 44 -6.25 34.90 -19.18
C LEU A 44 -5.92 36.29 -19.73
N ALA A 45 -5.58 37.22 -18.84
CA ALA A 45 -5.09 38.53 -19.23
C ALA A 45 -3.80 38.41 -20.06
N ALA A 46 -3.58 39.33 -21.01
CA ALA A 46 -2.43 39.27 -21.93
C ALA A 46 -1.06 39.32 -21.23
N ASN A 47 -1.00 39.84 -20.00
CA ASN A 47 0.19 39.89 -19.16
C ASN A 47 0.37 38.67 -18.25
N HIS A 48 -0.56 37.70 -18.26
CA HIS A 48 -0.45 36.50 -17.44
C HIS A 48 0.72 35.62 -17.95
N PRO A 49 1.54 35.00 -17.08
CA PRO A 49 2.73 34.25 -17.52
C PRO A 49 2.42 33.09 -18.48
N LEU A 50 1.24 32.48 -18.36
CA LEU A 50 0.76 31.40 -19.23
C LEU A 50 0.00 31.88 -20.47
N ALA A 51 -0.03 33.20 -20.75
CA ALA A 51 -0.96 33.75 -21.75
C ALA A 51 -0.73 33.26 -23.19
N ASN A 52 0.53 32.93 -23.51
CA ASN A 52 0.95 32.49 -24.85
C ASN A 52 1.24 30.98 -24.91
N PHE A 53 0.86 30.21 -23.88
CA PHE A 53 1.10 28.78 -23.85
C PHE A 53 0.09 28.07 -24.76
N VAL A 54 0.52 26.96 -25.35
CA VAL A 54 -0.35 26.06 -26.09
C VAL A 54 -0.23 24.69 -25.46
N ILE A 55 -1.37 24.12 -25.06
CA ILE A 55 -1.45 22.80 -24.44
C ILE A 55 -0.80 21.76 -25.36
N GLY A 56 0.16 20.99 -24.83
CA GLY A 56 0.84 19.94 -25.59
C GLY A 56 1.78 20.45 -26.69
N ALA A 57 2.14 21.73 -26.65
CA ALA A 57 3.09 22.36 -27.56
C ALA A 57 3.91 23.45 -26.85
N THR A 58 4.05 23.35 -25.53
CA THR A 58 4.84 24.32 -24.75
C THR A 58 6.32 24.01 -24.94
N THR A 59 7.14 25.04 -25.21
CA THR A 59 8.59 24.84 -25.31
C THR A 59 9.25 24.87 -23.93
N ALA A 60 10.45 24.28 -23.83
CA ALA A 60 11.22 24.36 -22.60
C ALA A 60 11.41 25.82 -22.17
N GLU A 61 11.83 26.69 -23.09
CA GLU A 61 12.11 28.12 -22.86
C GLU A 61 10.88 28.90 -22.36
N GLN A 62 9.69 28.59 -22.88
CA GLN A 62 8.43 29.18 -22.38
C GLN A 62 8.18 28.79 -20.93
N GLY A 63 8.34 27.49 -20.61
CA GLY A 63 8.26 27.00 -19.24
C GLY A 63 9.29 27.65 -18.32
N GLU A 64 10.52 27.82 -18.80
CA GLU A 64 11.59 28.49 -18.03
C GLU A 64 11.26 29.96 -17.76
N ALA A 65 10.76 30.68 -18.78
CA ALA A 65 10.35 32.08 -18.63
C ALA A 65 9.20 32.24 -17.63
N ALA A 66 8.23 31.32 -17.60
CA ALA A 66 7.14 31.35 -16.63
C ALA A 66 7.63 31.06 -15.18
N GLU A 67 8.60 30.16 -15.03
CA GLU A 67 9.26 29.89 -13.74
C GLU A 67 10.16 31.06 -13.27
N GLU A 68 10.73 31.81 -14.21
CA GLU A 68 11.59 32.96 -13.92
C GLU A 68 10.82 34.28 -13.76
N GLY A 69 9.55 34.34 -14.18
CA GLY A 69 8.67 35.51 -14.01
C GLY A 69 8.50 35.95 -12.56
N GLU A 70 7.97 37.14 -12.31
CA GLU A 70 7.79 37.67 -10.95
C GLU A 70 6.62 37.04 -10.19
N ILE A 71 5.60 36.61 -10.92
CA ILE A 71 4.32 36.13 -10.39
C ILE A 71 4.20 34.61 -10.62
N ASN A 72 3.76 33.89 -9.59
CA ASN A 72 3.42 32.48 -9.66
C ASN A 72 2.15 32.28 -10.52
N PRO A 73 2.25 31.57 -11.66
CA PRO A 73 1.15 31.43 -12.61
C PRO A 73 -0.04 30.61 -12.11
N PHE A 74 0.07 29.96 -10.95
CA PHE A 74 -0.98 29.11 -10.39
C PHE A 74 -1.70 29.77 -9.21
N THR A 75 -1.13 30.83 -8.62
CA THR A 75 -1.69 31.49 -7.44
C THR A 75 -1.87 33.00 -7.58
N ASP A 76 -1.38 33.59 -8.68
CA ASP A 76 -1.33 35.04 -8.94
C ASP A 76 -0.62 35.85 -7.84
N LYS A 77 0.29 35.21 -7.10
CA LYS A 77 1.10 35.83 -6.05
C LYS A 77 2.56 35.94 -6.48
N PRO A 78 3.32 36.94 -6.00
CA PRO A 78 4.76 37.00 -6.23
C PRO A 78 5.47 35.75 -5.71
N PHE A 79 6.45 35.24 -6.46
CA PHE A 79 7.29 34.14 -5.98
C PHE A 79 8.12 34.53 -4.76
N SER A 80 8.29 33.60 -3.82
CA SER A 80 9.10 33.78 -2.62
C SER A 80 10.62 33.72 -2.89
N ASP A 81 11.43 34.32 -2.02
CA ASP A 81 12.89 34.19 -2.07
C ASP A 81 13.35 32.72 -1.92
N LYS A 82 12.59 31.94 -1.12
CA LYS A 82 12.80 30.50 -0.95
C LYS A 82 12.66 29.78 -2.28
N TYR A 83 11.61 30.09 -3.06
CA TYR A 83 11.40 29.54 -4.40
C TYR A 83 12.59 29.83 -5.32
N ARG A 84 13.05 31.09 -5.38
CA ARG A 84 14.19 31.48 -6.25
C ARG A 84 15.46 30.71 -5.93
N LYS A 85 15.76 30.54 -4.64
CA LYS A 85 16.91 29.74 -4.19
C LYS A 85 16.78 28.26 -4.59
N ILE A 86 15.58 27.70 -4.47
CA ILE A 86 15.28 26.31 -4.85
C ILE A 86 15.38 26.12 -6.37
N LEU A 87 14.81 27.04 -7.16
CA LEU A 87 14.84 27.02 -8.63
C LEU A 87 16.28 26.99 -9.15
N ALA A 88 17.16 27.84 -8.62
CA ALA A 88 18.59 27.87 -8.99
C ALA A 88 19.30 26.52 -8.73
N GLY A 89 18.89 25.78 -7.71
CA GLY A 89 19.38 24.43 -7.43
C GLY A 89 18.83 23.41 -8.44
N ARG A 90 17.53 23.45 -8.70
CA ARG A 90 16.82 22.51 -9.60
C ARG A 90 17.32 22.58 -11.05
N ARG A 91 17.68 23.77 -11.54
CA ARG A 91 18.30 23.96 -12.87
C ARG A 91 19.59 23.18 -13.07
N LYS A 92 20.26 22.84 -11.97
CA LYS A 92 21.49 22.04 -12.01
C LYS A 92 21.20 20.53 -12.04
N LEU A 93 19.96 20.07 -11.90
CA LEU A 93 19.66 18.64 -11.95
C LEU A 93 19.87 18.08 -13.37
N PRO A 94 20.33 16.81 -13.52
CA PRO A 94 20.52 16.17 -14.81
C PRO A 94 19.31 16.26 -15.75
N VAL A 95 18.11 15.99 -15.23
CA VAL A 95 16.86 15.99 -16.03
C VAL A 95 16.57 17.35 -16.68
N ASN A 96 16.99 18.47 -16.08
CA ASN A 96 16.72 19.80 -16.63
C ASN A 96 17.41 20.01 -17.98
N LYS A 97 18.59 19.43 -18.19
CA LYS A 97 19.32 19.51 -19.47
C LYS A 97 18.57 18.84 -20.61
N HIS A 98 17.69 17.90 -20.28
CA HIS A 98 16.91 17.14 -21.23
C HIS A 98 15.42 17.52 -21.21
N ARG A 99 15.05 18.67 -20.62
CA ARG A 99 13.64 19.13 -20.57
C ARG A 99 13.03 19.21 -21.96
N LYS A 100 13.77 19.77 -22.93
CA LYS A 100 13.32 19.88 -24.32
C LYS A 100 13.07 18.51 -24.95
N GLU A 101 14.04 17.60 -24.86
CA GLU A 101 13.92 16.22 -25.36
C GLU A 101 12.72 15.49 -24.74
N PHE A 102 12.49 15.66 -23.42
CA PHE A 102 11.34 15.09 -22.74
C PHE A 102 10.00 15.62 -23.30
N LEU A 103 9.89 16.95 -23.45
CA LEU A 103 8.68 17.59 -23.99
C LEU A 103 8.40 17.10 -25.43
N ASP A 104 9.43 17.09 -26.29
CA ASP A 104 9.32 16.60 -27.65
C ASP A 104 8.82 15.14 -27.68
N LEU A 105 9.30 14.28 -26.78
CA LEU A 105 8.85 12.88 -26.69
C LEU A 105 7.40 12.76 -26.21
N VAL A 106 7.03 13.44 -25.12
CA VAL A 106 5.67 13.36 -24.56
C VAL A 106 4.62 13.96 -25.49
N GLN A 107 4.96 15.02 -26.23
CA GLN A 107 4.03 15.66 -27.15
C GLN A 107 3.73 14.72 -28.33
N ASN A 108 4.75 14.05 -28.86
CA ASN A 108 4.63 13.17 -30.04
C ASN A 108 4.21 11.73 -29.74
N ASN A 109 4.27 11.28 -28.48
CA ASN A 109 4.00 9.89 -28.12
C ASN A 109 2.98 9.81 -26.98
N GLN A 110 2.18 8.75 -26.96
CA GLN A 110 1.21 8.52 -25.88
C GLN A 110 1.88 7.94 -24.62
N VAL A 111 2.84 7.03 -24.83
CA VAL A 111 3.63 6.39 -23.77
C VAL A 111 5.10 6.75 -23.94
N VAL A 112 5.77 7.11 -22.84
CA VAL A 112 7.21 7.38 -22.81
C VAL A 112 7.85 6.61 -21.66
N ILE A 113 8.94 5.90 -21.94
CA ILE A 113 9.76 5.25 -20.92
C ILE A 113 10.91 6.20 -20.59
N LEU A 114 11.10 6.52 -19.31
CA LEU A 114 12.17 7.40 -18.85
C LEU A 114 13.05 6.65 -17.86
N VAL A 115 14.33 6.55 -18.18
CA VAL A 115 15.33 5.97 -17.29
C VAL A 115 16.31 7.05 -16.86
N GLY A 116 16.62 7.05 -15.57
CA GLY A 116 17.68 7.92 -15.07
C GLY A 116 18.04 7.53 -13.65
N GLU A 117 19.29 7.73 -13.28
CA GLU A 117 19.76 7.34 -11.95
C GLU A 117 18.99 8.06 -10.84
N THR A 118 19.00 7.48 -9.64
CA THR A 118 18.38 8.11 -8.47
C THR A 118 19.07 9.43 -8.13
N GLY A 119 18.30 10.47 -7.82
CA GLY A 119 18.82 11.83 -7.63
C GLY A 119 18.99 12.65 -8.92
N SER A 120 18.69 12.09 -10.10
CA SER A 120 18.70 12.85 -11.37
C SER A 120 17.60 13.91 -11.48
N GLY A 121 16.56 13.82 -10.64
CA GLY A 121 15.43 14.74 -10.59
C GLY A 121 14.12 14.24 -11.21
N LYS A 122 14.01 12.94 -11.56
CA LYS A 122 12.82 12.35 -12.21
C LYS A 122 11.51 12.71 -11.48
N THR A 123 11.38 12.24 -10.23
CA THR A 123 10.14 12.34 -9.45
C THR A 123 9.72 13.78 -9.15
N THR A 124 10.67 14.69 -8.98
CA THR A 124 10.38 16.09 -8.66
C THR A 124 10.14 16.93 -9.91
N GLN A 125 10.95 16.79 -10.96
CA GLN A 125 10.89 17.70 -12.11
C GLN A 125 9.96 17.24 -13.23
N ILE A 126 9.89 15.93 -13.53
CA ILE A 126 9.09 15.42 -14.67
C ILE A 126 7.60 15.75 -14.51
N PRO A 127 6.96 15.54 -13.34
CA PRO A 127 5.58 15.96 -13.16
C PRO A 127 5.37 17.47 -13.31
N GLN A 128 6.33 18.29 -12.88
CA GLN A 128 6.24 19.76 -13.06
C GLN A 128 6.35 20.15 -14.53
N PHE A 129 7.25 19.53 -15.31
CA PHE A 129 7.34 19.77 -16.75
C PHE A 129 6.02 19.42 -17.45
N MET A 130 5.39 18.32 -17.05
CA MET A 130 4.05 17.94 -17.52
C MET A 130 2.98 18.95 -17.09
N VAL A 131 3.01 19.49 -15.88
CA VAL A 131 2.04 20.52 -15.44
C VAL A 131 2.10 21.76 -16.35
N PHE A 132 3.30 22.23 -16.69
CA PHE A 132 3.48 23.40 -17.55
C PHE A 132 3.09 23.16 -19.01
N ASP A 133 3.26 21.94 -19.53
CA ASP A 133 2.91 21.61 -20.92
C ASP A 133 1.44 21.20 -21.09
N ASP A 134 0.94 20.36 -20.20
CA ASP A 134 -0.40 19.77 -20.28
C ASP A 134 -1.48 20.70 -19.71
N LEU A 135 -1.08 21.64 -18.83
CA LEU A 135 -1.94 22.63 -18.17
C LEU A 135 -3.24 21.99 -17.62
N PRO A 136 -3.13 20.95 -16.76
CA PRO A 136 -4.26 20.09 -16.36
C PRO A 136 -5.43 20.87 -15.75
N ALA A 137 -5.17 21.96 -15.01
CA ALA A 137 -6.20 22.81 -14.43
C ALA A 137 -7.16 23.41 -15.50
N PHE A 138 -6.63 23.82 -16.66
CA PHE A 138 -7.44 24.36 -17.77
C PHE A 138 -8.22 23.29 -18.53
N LYS A 139 -7.84 22.01 -18.37
CA LYS A 139 -8.59 20.85 -18.87
C LYS A 139 -9.64 20.33 -17.89
N GLY A 140 -9.69 20.87 -16.67
CA GLY A 140 -10.47 20.27 -15.58
C GLY A 140 -9.98 18.87 -15.19
N LYS A 141 -8.68 18.60 -15.38
CA LYS A 141 -8.02 17.31 -15.11
C LYS A 141 -6.86 17.49 -14.14
N LYS A 142 -6.21 16.38 -13.79
CA LYS A 142 -5.04 16.30 -12.91
C LYS A 142 -3.92 15.48 -13.54
N ILE A 143 -2.72 15.59 -12.97
CA ILE A 143 -1.60 14.70 -13.23
C ILE A 143 -1.40 13.81 -12.00
N ALA A 144 -1.40 12.50 -12.20
CA ALA A 144 -1.05 11.53 -11.15
C ALA A 144 0.43 11.14 -11.28
N CYS A 145 1.16 11.13 -10.16
CA CYS A 145 2.46 10.51 -10.07
C CYS A 145 2.45 9.45 -8.97
N THR A 146 2.56 8.19 -9.35
CA THR A 146 2.51 7.08 -8.40
C THR A 146 3.86 6.88 -7.71
N GLN A 147 3.83 6.41 -6.48
CA GLN A 147 5.01 6.06 -5.69
C GLN A 147 4.74 4.74 -4.96
N PRO A 148 5.65 3.75 -5.01
CA PRO A 148 5.49 2.49 -4.29
C PRO A 148 5.32 2.66 -2.78
N ARG A 149 5.91 3.72 -2.22
CA ARG A 149 6.01 3.93 -0.76
C ARG A 149 5.23 5.17 -0.33
N ARG A 150 4.42 5.02 0.74
CA ARG A 150 3.63 6.12 1.35
C ARG A 150 4.49 7.34 1.71
N ILE A 151 5.64 7.11 2.34
CA ILE A 151 6.54 8.18 2.79
C ILE A 151 7.14 8.94 1.60
N ALA A 152 7.46 8.23 0.51
CA ALA A 152 7.95 8.85 -0.71
C ALA A 152 6.88 9.78 -1.30
N ALA A 153 5.63 9.32 -1.45
CA ALA A 153 4.52 10.13 -1.93
C ALA A 153 4.32 11.42 -1.09
N MET A 154 4.28 11.29 0.24
CA MET A 154 4.10 12.44 1.15
C MET A 154 5.27 13.42 1.08
N SER A 155 6.50 12.90 1.20
CA SER A 155 7.71 13.73 1.23
C SER A 155 7.95 14.44 -0.09
N VAL A 156 7.70 13.76 -1.22
CA VAL A 156 7.89 14.36 -2.54
C VAL A 156 6.79 15.35 -2.88
N ALA A 157 5.54 15.10 -2.49
CA ALA A 157 4.46 16.08 -2.61
C ALA A 157 4.78 17.36 -1.84
N GLN A 158 5.26 17.21 -0.59
CA GLN A 158 5.66 18.37 0.22
C GLN A 158 6.82 19.12 -0.44
N ARG A 159 7.82 18.39 -0.94
CA ARG A 159 8.96 18.99 -1.64
C ARG A 159 8.51 19.72 -2.89
N VAL A 160 7.68 19.12 -3.73
CA VAL A 160 7.21 19.73 -4.98
C VAL A 160 6.28 20.91 -4.72
N ALA A 161 5.48 20.89 -3.65
CA ALA A 161 4.73 22.06 -3.22
C ALA A 161 5.65 23.24 -2.89
N GLU A 162 6.78 22.99 -2.20
CA GLU A 162 7.81 24.03 -1.98
C GLU A 162 8.51 24.45 -3.27
N GLU A 163 8.76 23.53 -4.20
CA GLU A 163 9.38 23.81 -5.49
C GLU A 163 8.48 24.62 -6.41
N MET A 164 7.15 24.50 -6.30
CA MET A 164 6.16 25.26 -7.05
C MET A 164 5.66 26.51 -6.29
N ASP A 165 6.16 26.75 -5.08
CA ASP A 165 5.76 27.86 -4.19
C ASP A 165 4.25 27.89 -3.92
N VAL A 166 3.68 26.71 -3.65
CA VAL A 166 2.24 26.51 -3.37
C VAL A 166 2.02 25.84 -2.02
N VAL A 167 0.79 25.91 -1.51
CA VAL A 167 0.41 25.27 -0.26
C VAL A 167 0.10 23.80 -0.51
N MET A 168 0.73 22.91 0.26
CA MET A 168 0.46 21.47 0.21
C MET A 168 -1.04 21.20 0.45
N GLY A 169 -1.65 20.37 -0.42
CA GLY A 169 -3.09 20.07 -0.43
C GLY A 169 -3.94 21.04 -1.24
N GLN A 170 -3.37 22.14 -1.76
CA GLN A 170 -4.01 23.01 -2.75
C GLN A 170 -3.62 22.54 -4.16
N GLU A 171 -2.75 23.25 -4.87
CA GLU A 171 -2.36 22.94 -6.26
C GLU A 171 -1.55 21.63 -6.38
N VAL A 172 -0.73 21.33 -5.37
CA VAL A 172 0.04 20.07 -5.24
C VAL A 172 -0.43 19.34 -3.97
N GLY A 173 -0.77 18.06 -4.10
CA GLY A 173 -1.27 17.25 -2.98
C GLY A 173 -0.80 15.80 -3.02
N TYR A 174 -1.23 15.01 -2.02
CA TYR A 174 -1.05 13.57 -2.05
C TYR A 174 -2.28 12.79 -1.62
N ASN A 175 -2.38 11.55 -2.09
CA ASN A 175 -3.42 10.61 -1.69
C ASN A 175 -2.81 9.23 -1.38
N ILE A 176 -2.92 8.79 -0.14
CA ILE A 176 -2.44 7.47 0.31
C ILE A 176 -3.56 6.74 1.06
N ARG A 177 -3.42 5.42 1.25
CA ARG A 177 -4.42 4.64 1.97
C ARG A 177 -4.65 5.23 3.36
N PHE A 178 -5.91 5.57 3.62
CA PHE A 178 -6.39 6.21 4.84
C PHE A 178 -5.96 7.67 5.07
N GLU A 179 -5.46 8.39 4.06
CA GLU A 179 -5.08 9.81 4.22
C GLU A 179 -5.10 10.52 2.86
N ASP A 180 -5.99 11.50 2.71
CA ASP A 180 -6.16 12.31 1.50
C ASP A 180 -5.85 13.78 1.83
N CYS A 181 -4.79 14.31 1.21
CA CYS A 181 -4.36 15.70 1.31
C CYS A 181 -4.44 16.35 -0.08
N THR A 182 -5.66 16.46 -0.59
CA THR A 182 -5.99 17.12 -1.86
C THR A 182 -7.20 18.04 -1.70
N SER A 183 -7.45 18.87 -2.71
CA SER A 183 -8.62 19.74 -2.81
C SER A 183 -9.05 19.90 -4.27
N ASP A 184 -10.10 20.69 -4.50
CA ASP A 184 -10.59 21.00 -5.85
C ASP A 184 -9.56 21.75 -6.71
N LYS A 185 -8.57 22.40 -6.09
CA LYS A 185 -7.47 23.08 -6.78
C LYS A 185 -6.33 22.16 -7.19
N THR A 186 -6.31 20.93 -6.68
CA THR A 186 -5.18 20.02 -6.90
C THR A 186 -5.08 19.64 -8.36
N MET A 187 -3.97 20.03 -8.98
CA MET A 187 -3.64 19.75 -10.37
C MET A 187 -2.51 18.73 -10.52
N LEU A 188 -1.64 18.61 -9.50
CA LEU A 188 -0.61 17.58 -9.41
C LEU A 188 -0.79 16.78 -8.12
N GLN A 189 -0.98 15.48 -8.26
CA GLN A 189 -1.24 14.57 -7.15
C GLN A 189 -0.20 13.46 -7.12
N TYR A 190 0.53 13.37 -6.01
CA TYR A 190 1.36 12.20 -5.73
C TYR A 190 0.55 11.17 -4.95
N MET A 191 0.61 9.90 -5.33
CA MET A 191 -0.19 8.89 -4.66
C MET A 191 0.51 7.55 -4.63
N THR A 192 0.07 6.65 -3.76
CA THR A 192 0.54 5.27 -3.88
C THR A 192 -0.11 4.58 -5.06
N ASP A 193 0.60 3.67 -5.71
CA ASP A 193 0.14 2.83 -6.81
C ASP A 193 -1.23 2.18 -6.49
N GLY A 194 -1.36 1.61 -5.28
CA GLY A 194 -2.61 1.01 -4.83
C GLY A 194 -3.78 1.98 -4.64
N MET A 195 -3.53 3.28 -4.47
CA MET A 195 -4.60 4.29 -4.46
C MET A 195 -5.07 4.61 -5.87
N LEU A 196 -4.17 4.68 -6.86
CA LEU A 196 -4.57 4.90 -8.25
C LEU A 196 -5.35 3.70 -8.78
N LEU A 197 -4.92 2.48 -8.43
CA LEU A 197 -5.66 1.26 -8.74
C LEU A 197 -7.08 1.28 -8.13
N ARG A 198 -7.23 1.75 -6.89
CA ARG A 198 -8.55 1.90 -6.26
C ARG A 198 -9.41 2.96 -6.91
N GLU A 199 -8.82 4.06 -7.37
CA GLU A 199 -9.56 5.06 -8.16
C GLU A 199 -10.04 4.47 -9.48
N ALA A 200 -9.22 3.64 -10.15
CA ALA A 200 -9.61 2.94 -11.37
C ALA A 200 -10.84 2.04 -11.16
N MET A 201 -11.02 1.45 -9.97
CA MET A 201 -12.21 0.62 -9.68
C MET A 201 -13.52 1.41 -9.73
N ASN A 202 -13.50 2.72 -9.48
CA ASN A 202 -14.66 3.59 -9.54
C ASN A 202 -14.71 4.41 -10.85
N ASP A 203 -13.55 4.65 -11.45
CA ASP A 203 -13.37 5.37 -12.70
C ASP A 203 -12.43 4.56 -13.63
N PRO A 204 -12.94 3.53 -14.34
CA PRO A 204 -12.11 2.59 -15.10
C PRO A 204 -11.30 3.21 -16.23
N LEU A 205 -11.67 4.41 -16.70
CA LEU A 205 -10.93 5.16 -17.71
C LEU A 205 -10.06 6.27 -17.11
N LEU A 206 -10.02 6.38 -15.78
CA LEU A 206 -9.27 7.39 -15.03
C LEU A 206 -9.48 8.80 -15.60
N THR A 207 -10.74 9.15 -15.85
CA THR A 207 -11.18 10.38 -16.53
C THR A 207 -10.71 11.67 -15.87
N ARG A 208 -10.44 11.64 -14.56
CA ARG A 208 -9.87 12.78 -13.82
C ARG A 208 -8.45 13.14 -14.25
N TYR A 209 -7.73 12.23 -14.91
CA TYR A 209 -6.33 12.42 -15.25
C TYR A 209 -6.11 12.66 -16.74
N SER A 210 -5.24 13.61 -17.05
CA SER A 210 -4.70 13.87 -18.39
C SER A 210 -3.34 13.21 -18.60
N ALA A 211 -2.58 13.03 -17.51
CA ALA A 211 -1.35 12.25 -17.52
C ALA A 211 -1.21 11.40 -16.26
N ILE A 212 -0.65 10.21 -16.43
CA ILE A 212 -0.30 9.28 -15.35
C ILE A 212 1.18 8.95 -15.45
N ILE A 213 1.88 9.13 -14.35
CA ILE A 213 3.31 8.85 -14.24
C ILE A 213 3.46 7.67 -13.28
N LEU A 214 3.93 6.53 -13.80
CA LEU A 214 4.27 5.35 -13.02
C LEU A 214 5.75 5.44 -12.63
N ASP A 215 6.04 6.02 -11.47
CA ASP A 215 7.41 6.20 -11.00
C ASP A 215 7.93 4.99 -10.23
N GLU A 216 9.26 4.86 -10.16
CA GLU A 216 9.96 3.76 -9.50
C GLU A 216 9.47 2.39 -9.98
N ALA A 217 9.13 2.26 -11.27
CA ALA A 217 8.53 1.04 -11.84
C ALA A 217 9.42 -0.21 -11.71
N HIS A 218 10.71 -0.03 -11.43
CA HIS A 218 11.63 -1.12 -11.12
C HIS A 218 11.41 -1.79 -9.77
N ASP A 219 10.67 -1.17 -8.83
CA ASP A 219 10.28 -1.83 -7.58
C ASP A 219 9.31 -2.98 -7.83
N ARG A 220 8.67 -3.03 -9.02
CA ARG A 220 7.80 -4.13 -9.51
C ARG A 220 6.82 -4.60 -8.44
N THR A 221 6.18 -3.63 -7.78
CA THR A 221 5.17 -3.93 -6.76
C THR A 221 3.94 -4.54 -7.40
N LEU A 222 3.14 -5.22 -6.58
CA LEU A 222 1.91 -5.83 -7.04
C LEU A 222 0.97 -4.81 -7.70
N SER A 223 0.82 -3.62 -7.10
CA SER A 223 -0.05 -2.57 -7.66
C SER A 223 0.51 -1.95 -8.93
N THR A 224 1.84 -1.76 -9.02
CA THR A 224 2.49 -1.22 -10.23
C THR A 224 2.24 -2.11 -11.44
N ASP A 225 2.41 -3.42 -11.28
CA ASP A 225 2.25 -4.39 -12.37
C ASP A 225 0.80 -4.44 -12.89
N ILE A 226 -0.17 -4.40 -11.98
CA ILE A 226 -1.59 -4.32 -12.36
C ILE A 226 -1.90 -3.01 -13.07
N LEU A 227 -1.41 -1.88 -12.56
CA LEU A 227 -1.58 -0.59 -13.21
C LEU A 227 -1.00 -0.57 -14.62
N MET A 228 0.16 -1.19 -14.85
CA MET A 228 0.75 -1.26 -16.20
C MET A 228 -0.16 -1.99 -17.18
N GLY A 229 -0.73 -3.14 -16.79
CA GLY A 229 -1.71 -3.87 -17.62
C GLY A 229 -2.99 -3.07 -17.86
N LEU A 230 -3.52 -2.41 -16.83
CA LEU A 230 -4.67 -1.53 -16.98
C LEU A 230 -4.38 -0.33 -17.89
N MET A 231 -3.21 0.29 -17.75
CA MET A 231 -2.82 1.43 -18.58
C MET A 231 -2.79 1.04 -20.05
N LYS A 232 -2.24 -0.13 -20.38
CA LYS A 232 -2.19 -0.64 -21.76
C LYS A 232 -3.58 -0.83 -22.37
N GLU A 233 -4.58 -1.19 -21.58
CA GLU A 233 -5.98 -1.25 -22.03
C GLU A 233 -6.66 0.12 -22.09
N ILE A 234 -6.37 1.02 -21.16
CA ILE A 234 -6.96 2.37 -21.10
C ILE A 234 -6.45 3.23 -22.25
N ILE A 235 -5.15 3.20 -22.57
CA ILE A 235 -4.56 4.04 -23.64
C ILE A 235 -5.16 3.75 -25.02
N LYS A 236 -5.58 2.50 -25.27
CA LYS A 236 -6.32 2.10 -26.50
C LYS A 236 -7.66 2.82 -26.63
N LYS A 237 -8.29 3.16 -25.50
CA LYS A 237 -9.60 3.84 -25.42
C LYS A 237 -9.48 5.36 -25.21
N ARG A 238 -8.37 5.83 -24.66
CA ARG A 238 -8.12 7.23 -24.27
C ARG A 238 -6.85 7.77 -24.97
N PRO A 239 -6.91 8.11 -26.27
CA PRO A 239 -5.77 8.69 -27.00
C PRO A 239 -5.28 10.03 -26.42
N ASP A 240 -6.12 10.70 -25.63
CA ASP A 240 -5.81 11.95 -24.94
C ASP A 240 -5.03 11.76 -23.62
N LEU A 241 -4.94 10.53 -23.09
CA LEU A 241 -4.20 10.23 -21.86
C LEU A 241 -2.72 9.99 -22.19
N LYS A 242 -1.83 10.72 -21.51
CA LYS A 242 -0.37 10.50 -21.56
C LYS A 242 0.08 9.58 -20.43
N VAL A 243 0.99 8.66 -20.72
CA VAL A 243 1.57 7.75 -19.72
C VAL A 243 3.10 7.87 -19.74
N VAL A 244 3.71 8.09 -18.58
CA VAL A 244 5.17 8.10 -18.42
C VAL A 244 5.56 7.02 -17.43
N VAL A 245 6.43 6.10 -17.82
CA VAL A 245 6.96 5.05 -16.93
C VAL A 245 8.39 5.40 -16.58
N MET A 246 8.65 5.70 -15.32
CA MET A 246 9.97 6.11 -14.85
C MET A 246 10.67 5.00 -14.06
N SER A 247 11.95 4.80 -14.35
CA SER A 247 12.78 3.79 -13.68
C SER A 247 14.21 4.29 -13.44
N ALA A 248 14.90 3.66 -12.50
CA ALA A 248 16.31 3.92 -12.20
C ALA A 248 17.26 2.81 -12.69
N THR A 249 16.73 1.70 -13.20
CA THR A 249 17.51 0.50 -13.55
C THR A 249 17.48 0.18 -15.05
N LEU A 250 18.44 -0.66 -15.47
CA LEU A 250 18.73 -1.06 -16.85
C LEU A 250 17.66 -1.94 -17.52
N ASP A 251 16.60 -2.37 -16.82
CA ASP A 251 15.53 -3.20 -17.43
C ASP A 251 14.57 -2.39 -18.33
N ALA A 252 15.03 -1.23 -18.82
CA ALA A 252 14.32 -0.32 -19.71
C ALA A 252 13.72 -1.04 -20.92
N GLY A 253 14.47 -1.98 -21.50
CA GLY A 253 14.07 -2.71 -22.69
C GLY A 253 12.83 -3.58 -22.47
N LYS A 254 12.60 -4.09 -21.25
CA LYS A 254 11.40 -4.85 -20.92
C LYS A 254 10.16 -3.94 -20.88
N PHE A 255 10.28 -2.78 -20.26
CA PHE A 255 9.20 -1.78 -20.22
C PHE A 255 8.86 -1.26 -21.63
N GLN A 256 9.86 -0.97 -22.46
CA GLN A 256 9.62 -0.55 -23.85
C GLN A 256 8.84 -1.60 -24.64
N LYS A 257 9.34 -2.84 -24.65
CA LYS A 257 8.68 -3.95 -25.36
C LYS A 257 7.26 -4.20 -24.87
N TYR A 258 7.03 -4.08 -23.57
CA TYR A 258 5.72 -4.29 -22.98
C TYR A 258 4.71 -3.22 -23.43
N PHE A 259 5.13 -1.96 -23.55
CA PHE A 259 4.34 -0.86 -24.09
C PHE A 259 4.56 -0.66 -25.59
N ASP A 260 4.53 -1.75 -26.36
CA ASP A 260 4.54 -1.77 -27.83
C ASP A 260 5.70 -0.94 -28.45
N ASP A 261 6.91 -1.17 -27.94
CA ASP A 261 8.17 -0.51 -28.33
C ASP A 261 8.15 1.02 -28.13
N ALA A 262 7.55 1.49 -27.03
CA ALA A 262 7.52 2.89 -26.62
C ALA A 262 8.94 3.53 -26.60
N PRO A 263 9.05 4.84 -26.92
CA PRO A 263 10.33 5.54 -26.91
C PRO A 263 10.96 5.59 -25.52
N LEU A 264 12.29 5.46 -25.49
CA LEU A 264 13.11 5.54 -24.29
C LEU A 264 13.91 6.82 -24.26
N MET A 265 13.77 7.55 -23.17
CA MET A 265 14.64 8.65 -22.79
C MET A 265 15.58 8.20 -21.68
N SER A 266 16.89 8.39 -21.87
CA SER A 266 17.90 8.07 -20.85
C SER A 266 18.56 9.34 -20.35
N VAL A 267 18.47 9.57 -19.04
CA VAL A 267 19.09 10.71 -18.37
C VAL A 267 20.34 10.21 -17.64
N PRO A 268 21.55 10.56 -18.12
CA PRO A 268 22.77 10.16 -17.45
C PRO A 268 22.83 10.78 -16.05
N GLY A 269 23.24 9.99 -15.07
CA GLY A 269 23.35 10.48 -13.70
C GLY A 269 24.53 11.42 -13.47
N ARG A 270 24.50 12.09 -12.32
CA ARG A 270 25.64 12.79 -11.72
C ARG A 270 26.10 12.02 -10.51
N THR A 271 26.49 10.77 -10.68
CA THR A 271 27.13 10.02 -9.59
C THR A 271 28.62 10.29 -9.61
N PHE A 272 29.15 10.66 -8.45
CA PHE A 272 30.56 10.55 -8.19
C PHE A 272 30.95 9.07 -8.07
N PRO A 273 32.21 8.71 -8.35
CA PRO A 273 32.66 7.32 -8.23
C PRO A 273 32.42 6.77 -6.82
N VAL A 274 31.98 5.52 -6.76
CA VAL A 274 31.80 4.76 -5.51
C VAL A 274 32.74 3.57 -5.54
N GLU A 275 33.70 3.54 -4.63
CA GLU A 275 34.59 2.39 -4.46
C GLU A 275 33.86 1.27 -3.73
N ILE A 276 33.93 0.04 -4.26
CA ILE A 276 33.25 -1.12 -3.70
C ILE A 276 34.28 -2.01 -3.00
N TYR A 277 34.04 -2.30 -1.72
CA TYR A 277 34.82 -3.23 -0.93
C TYR A 277 33.97 -4.47 -0.62
N TYR A 278 34.59 -5.64 -0.69
CA TYR A 278 34.00 -6.92 -0.33
C TYR A 278 34.75 -7.54 0.85
N THR A 279 34.08 -8.38 1.64
CA THR A 279 34.77 -9.21 2.62
C THR A 279 35.54 -10.34 1.91
N PRO A 280 36.70 -10.76 2.44
CA PRO A 280 37.47 -11.86 1.85
C PRO A 280 36.76 -13.21 2.03
N GLU A 281 36.02 -13.37 3.12
CA GLU A 281 35.29 -14.58 3.49
C GLU A 281 33.82 -14.24 3.84
N PRO A 282 32.89 -15.20 3.75
CA PRO A 282 31.50 -14.99 4.18
C PRO A 282 31.39 -14.72 5.69
N GLU A 283 30.60 -13.71 6.05
CA GLU A 283 30.33 -13.38 7.46
C GLU A 283 29.19 -14.25 8.02
N SER A 284 29.41 -14.88 9.16
CA SER A 284 28.40 -15.74 9.82
C SER A 284 27.31 -14.93 10.56
N ASP A 285 27.70 -13.82 11.18
CA ASP A 285 26.79 -12.85 11.79
C ASP A 285 26.99 -11.48 11.12
N TYR A 286 26.13 -11.20 10.15
CA TYR A 286 26.19 -9.96 9.39
C TYR A 286 25.84 -8.72 10.22
N LEU A 287 25.11 -8.88 11.35
CA LEU A 287 24.74 -7.77 12.23
C LEU A 287 25.97 -7.32 13.02
N GLU A 288 26.74 -8.26 13.58
CA GLU A 288 28.00 -7.95 14.25
C GLU A 288 29.02 -7.34 13.28
N ALA A 289 29.18 -7.93 12.09
CA ALA A 289 30.06 -7.39 11.04
C ALA A 289 29.65 -5.96 10.62
N ALA A 290 28.35 -5.68 10.53
CA ALA A 290 27.84 -4.35 10.19
C ALA A 290 28.15 -3.30 11.26
N ILE A 291 27.93 -3.65 12.54
CA ILE A 291 28.23 -2.77 13.68
C ILE A 291 29.73 -2.49 13.73
N PHE A 292 30.55 -3.53 13.61
CA PHE A 292 32.00 -3.42 13.58
C PHE A 292 32.48 -2.51 12.45
N THR A 293 31.95 -2.70 11.23
CA THR A 293 32.29 -1.89 10.06
C THR A 293 31.91 -0.42 10.27
N ALA A 294 30.73 -0.13 10.84
CA ALA A 294 30.31 1.24 11.13
C ALA A 294 31.24 1.95 12.12
N LEU A 295 31.66 1.25 13.17
CA LEU A 295 32.60 1.75 14.16
C LEU A 295 34.01 1.92 13.60
N GLN A 296 34.47 1.01 12.75
CA GLN A 296 35.75 1.11 12.08
C GLN A 296 35.79 2.35 11.17
N ILE A 297 34.79 2.55 10.31
CA ILE A 297 34.66 3.74 9.46
C ILE A 297 34.68 5.00 10.31
N HIS A 298 33.91 5.02 11.41
CA HIS A 298 33.89 6.17 12.32
C HIS A 298 35.27 6.51 12.90
N ARG A 299 36.09 5.49 13.16
CA ARG A 299 37.42 5.64 13.74
C ARG A 299 38.50 5.99 12.70
N THR A 300 38.45 5.46 11.48
CA THR A 300 39.60 5.51 10.56
C THR A 300 39.39 6.36 9.31
N GLU A 301 38.15 6.61 8.89
CA GLU A 301 37.85 7.28 7.63
C GLU A 301 37.65 8.80 7.80
N ASP A 302 37.79 9.53 6.69
CA ASP A 302 37.57 10.97 6.59
C ASP A 302 36.09 11.37 6.83
N THR A 303 35.82 12.67 6.76
CA THR A 303 34.49 13.24 7.01
C THR A 303 33.45 12.68 6.04
N GLY A 304 32.32 12.21 6.56
CA GLY A 304 31.13 11.84 5.77
C GLY A 304 30.20 10.93 6.56
N ASP A 305 28.92 10.90 6.22
CA ASP A 305 27.95 10.15 7.00
C ASP A 305 27.84 8.70 6.53
N ILE A 306 27.39 7.82 7.42
CA ILE A 306 27.21 6.38 7.18
C ILE A 306 25.73 6.08 6.96
N LEU A 307 25.43 5.28 5.95
CA LEU A 307 24.15 4.62 5.76
C LEU A 307 24.34 3.10 5.86
N LEU A 308 23.76 2.50 6.89
CA LEU A 308 23.79 1.05 7.12
C LEU A 308 22.42 0.45 6.79
N PHE A 309 22.40 -0.59 5.95
CA PHE A 309 21.18 -1.33 5.63
C PHE A 309 21.01 -2.55 6.54
N LEU A 310 19.87 -2.68 7.23
CA LEU A 310 19.46 -3.86 8.00
C LEU A 310 18.03 -4.29 7.64
N THR A 311 17.52 -5.36 8.23
CA THR A 311 16.32 -6.02 7.68
C THR A 311 15.02 -5.60 8.35
N GLY A 312 15.02 -5.13 9.60
CA GLY A 312 13.81 -4.75 10.31
C GLY A 312 14.04 -3.98 11.61
N GLU A 313 12.94 -3.53 12.21
CA GLU A 313 12.89 -2.66 13.40
C GLU A 313 13.73 -3.15 14.58
N GLU A 314 13.50 -4.37 15.06
CA GLU A 314 14.20 -4.91 16.25
C GLU A 314 15.73 -4.95 16.06
N GLU A 315 16.16 -5.35 14.87
CA GLU A 315 17.57 -5.43 14.50
C GLU A 315 18.21 -4.04 14.39
N ILE A 316 17.49 -3.09 13.81
CA ILE A 316 17.92 -1.70 13.66
C ILE A 316 18.08 -1.03 15.04
N GLU A 317 17.11 -1.18 15.93
CA GLU A 317 17.18 -0.61 17.28
C GLU A 317 18.33 -1.22 18.10
N ASP A 318 18.54 -2.54 17.99
CA ASP A 318 19.67 -3.21 18.63
C ASP A 318 21.02 -2.68 18.12
N ALA A 319 21.18 -2.58 16.80
CA ALA A 319 22.38 -2.00 16.19
C ALA A 319 22.60 -0.55 16.62
N CYS A 320 21.53 0.28 16.64
CA CYS A 320 21.63 1.68 17.04
C CYS A 320 22.14 1.82 18.47
N ARG A 321 21.61 0.99 19.39
CA ARG A 321 22.03 0.95 20.79
C ARG A 321 23.49 0.51 20.94
N LYS A 322 23.89 -0.57 20.27
CA LYS A 322 25.27 -1.10 20.31
C LYS A 322 26.29 -0.11 19.73
N ILE A 323 26.03 0.42 18.53
CA ILE A 323 26.89 1.42 17.88
C ILE A 323 27.08 2.63 18.80
N LYS A 324 26.00 3.14 19.41
CA LYS A 324 26.09 4.28 20.32
C LYS A 324 26.91 3.95 21.57
N ALA A 325 26.64 2.82 22.22
CA ALA A 325 27.32 2.42 23.44
C ALA A 325 28.83 2.21 23.24
N GLU A 326 29.22 1.58 22.12
CA GLU A 326 30.63 1.34 21.79
C GLU A 326 31.33 2.62 21.34
N ALA A 327 30.67 3.48 20.55
CA ALA A 327 31.24 4.75 20.14
C ALA A 327 31.46 5.73 21.31
N ASP A 328 30.59 5.72 22.33
CA ASP A 328 30.77 6.51 23.55
C ASP A 328 32.03 6.09 24.34
N GLN A 329 32.48 4.84 24.18
CA GLN A 329 33.71 4.30 24.78
C GLN A 329 34.97 4.58 23.95
N MET A 330 34.86 5.30 22.82
CA MET A 330 36.00 5.66 21.96
C MET A 330 36.45 7.11 22.23
N PRO A 331 37.41 7.35 23.13
CA PRO A 331 37.89 8.71 23.44
C PRO A 331 38.56 9.38 22.23
N ASP A 332 39.21 8.58 21.38
CA ASP A 332 39.96 9.03 20.20
C ASP A 332 39.09 9.29 18.96
N ALA A 333 37.76 9.16 19.07
CA ALA A 333 36.83 9.35 17.98
C ALA A 333 36.04 10.68 18.11
N GLY A 334 35.55 11.16 16.97
CA GLY A 334 34.62 12.30 16.95
C GLY A 334 33.25 11.91 17.53
N PRO A 335 32.36 12.88 17.79
CA PRO A 335 31.02 12.59 18.27
C PRO A 335 30.19 11.89 17.20
N ILE A 336 29.28 11.01 17.62
CA ILE A 336 28.41 10.25 16.71
C ILE A 336 26.93 10.56 17.02
N LYS A 337 26.10 10.68 15.98
CA LYS A 337 24.64 10.65 16.10
C LYS A 337 24.10 9.47 15.31
N VAL A 338 23.36 8.59 15.97
CA VAL A 338 22.78 7.39 15.35
C VAL A 338 21.27 7.56 15.22
N TYR A 339 20.74 7.31 14.02
CA TYR A 339 19.32 7.47 13.71
C TYR A 339 18.75 6.18 13.09
N PRO A 340 17.68 5.60 13.67
CA PRO A 340 16.97 4.50 13.04
C PRO A 340 16.09 5.01 11.89
N LEU A 341 15.87 4.16 10.87
CA LEU A 341 14.94 4.42 9.77
C LEU A 341 14.19 3.13 9.33
N TYR A 342 12.92 3.02 9.70
CA TYR A 342 12.05 1.92 9.29
C TYR A 342 10.58 2.39 9.16
N SER A 343 9.72 1.60 8.51
CA SER A 343 8.38 2.03 8.07
C SER A 343 7.41 2.41 9.19
N THR A 344 7.52 1.77 10.36
CA THR A 344 6.69 2.04 11.55
C THR A 344 7.16 3.28 12.32
N LEU A 345 8.31 3.88 11.96
CA LEU A 345 8.76 5.10 12.60
C LEU A 345 7.78 6.26 12.36
N PRO A 346 7.60 7.14 13.34
CA PRO A 346 6.81 8.35 13.18
C PRO A 346 7.42 9.36 12.19
N PRO A 347 6.61 10.16 11.46
CA PRO A 347 7.11 11.14 10.50
C PRO A 347 8.13 12.14 11.09
N GLN A 348 7.91 12.61 12.32
CA GLN A 348 8.85 13.50 13.00
C GLN A 348 10.20 12.83 13.28
N ALA A 349 10.21 11.54 13.62
CA ALA A 349 11.44 10.79 13.87
C ALA A 349 12.17 10.47 12.56
N GLN A 350 11.42 10.11 11.51
CA GLN A 350 11.98 9.91 10.17
C GLN A 350 12.66 11.18 9.64
N LYS A 351 12.09 12.37 9.89
CA LYS A 351 12.70 13.64 9.47
C LYS A 351 14.09 13.90 10.09
N ARG A 352 14.41 13.27 11.22
CA ARG A 352 15.72 13.47 11.90
C ARG A 352 16.90 12.91 11.10
N ILE A 353 16.66 12.04 10.11
CA ILE A 353 17.73 11.58 9.21
C ILE A 353 18.34 12.73 8.39
N TYR A 354 17.60 13.84 8.23
CA TYR A 354 18.04 15.05 7.55
C TYR A 354 18.78 16.02 8.48
N ASP A 355 18.87 15.75 9.77
CA ASP A 355 19.65 16.57 10.70
C ASP A 355 21.15 16.53 10.30
N ASP A 356 21.84 17.65 10.54
CA ASP A 356 23.29 17.73 10.30
C ASP A 356 24.08 16.82 11.26
N ALA A 357 25.19 16.33 10.74
CA ALA A 357 26.19 15.61 11.54
C ALA A 357 26.70 16.50 12.70
N PRO A 358 27.03 15.92 13.86
CA PRO A 358 27.57 16.69 14.98
C PRO A 358 28.92 17.32 14.59
N PRO A 359 29.26 18.52 15.10
CA PRO A 359 30.57 19.11 14.87
C PRO A 359 31.67 18.32 15.60
N PRO A 360 32.93 18.39 15.14
CA PRO A 360 34.07 17.82 15.87
C PRO A 360 34.15 18.31 17.33
N ARG A 361 34.62 17.48 18.26
CA ARG A 361 34.77 17.83 19.69
C ARG A 361 35.73 19.00 19.91
N THR A 362 36.77 19.09 19.09
CA THR A 362 37.78 20.15 19.13
C THR A 362 38.03 20.68 17.71
N PRO A 363 38.39 21.96 17.55
CA PRO A 363 38.81 22.50 16.24
C PRO A 363 39.99 21.69 15.68
N GLY A 364 39.85 21.15 14.47
CA GLY A 364 40.85 20.27 13.85
C GLY A 364 40.90 18.83 14.39
N GLY A 365 40.01 18.47 15.33
CA GLY A 365 39.84 17.11 15.82
C GLY A 365 39.14 16.19 14.81
N ARG A 366 38.96 14.92 15.18
CA ARG A 366 38.28 13.93 14.32
C ARG A 366 36.84 14.35 13.99
N PRO A 367 36.37 14.06 12.76
CA PRO A 367 35.06 14.51 12.30
C PRO A 367 33.95 13.90 13.15
N GLY A 368 32.94 14.70 13.48
CA GLY A 368 31.69 14.17 13.97
C GLY A 368 30.89 13.55 12.82
N ARG A 369 30.08 12.53 13.13
CA ARG A 369 29.46 11.68 12.11
C ARG A 369 28.00 11.38 12.42
N LYS A 370 27.16 11.38 11.39
CA LYS A 370 25.82 10.82 11.45
C LYS A 370 25.84 9.39 10.89
N VAL A 371 25.15 8.48 11.58
CA VAL A 371 24.93 7.09 11.15
C VAL A 371 23.44 6.86 11.05
N VAL A 372 22.95 6.62 9.84
CA VAL A 372 21.56 6.24 9.60
C VAL A 372 21.51 4.74 9.42
N VAL A 373 20.76 4.05 10.28
CA VAL A 373 20.56 2.60 10.23
C VAL A 373 19.15 2.35 9.72
N SER A 374 19.04 1.84 8.49
CA SER A 374 17.79 1.83 7.72
C SER A 374 17.42 0.45 7.20
N THR A 375 16.13 0.20 6.98
CA THR A 375 15.71 -0.86 6.05
C THR A 375 15.97 -0.47 4.60
N ASN A 376 15.50 -1.27 3.64
CA ASN A 376 15.44 -0.89 2.23
C ASN A 376 14.56 0.35 1.93
N LEU A 377 13.99 1.00 2.96
CA LEU A 377 13.32 2.30 2.81
C LEU A 377 14.26 3.38 2.27
N ALA A 378 15.56 3.34 2.60
CA ALA A 378 16.57 4.25 2.06
C ALA A 378 17.21 3.76 0.75
N GLU A 379 16.84 2.56 0.27
CA GLU A 379 17.37 1.97 -0.96
C GLU A 379 16.85 2.70 -2.19
N THR A 380 15.57 3.08 -2.17
CA THR A 380 14.90 3.82 -3.25
C THR A 380 14.25 5.10 -2.71
N SER A 381 14.01 6.07 -3.60
CA SER A 381 13.20 7.28 -3.37
C SER A 381 13.62 8.30 -2.29
N LEU A 382 14.46 7.96 -1.32
CA LEU A 382 14.99 8.90 -0.32
C LEU A 382 16.42 9.34 -0.65
N THR A 383 16.70 10.62 -0.41
CA THR A 383 18.03 11.23 -0.56
C THR A 383 18.44 11.87 0.75
N ILE A 384 19.41 11.25 1.43
CA ILE A 384 20.00 11.78 2.65
C ILE A 384 21.30 12.45 2.26
N ASP A 385 21.37 13.77 2.40
CA ASP A 385 22.58 14.52 2.10
C ASP A 385 23.67 14.20 3.13
N GLY A 386 24.93 14.21 2.67
CA GLY A 386 26.10 13.96 3.53
C GLY A 386 26.58 12.51 3.58
N ILE A 387 25.78 11.54 3.11
CA ILE A 387 26.18 10.13 3.03
C ILE A 387 27.36 9.94 2.07
N VAL A 388 28.42 9.34 2.58
CA VAL A 388 29.65 8.99 1.83
C VAL A 388 29.97 7.52 1.96
N TYR A 389 29.55 6.90 3.06
CA TYR A 389 29.85 5.52 3.39
C TYR A 389 28.55 4.73 3.43
N VAL A 390 28.47 3.65 2.64
CA VAL A 390 27.37 2.70 2.68
C VAL A 390 27.87 1.37 3.21
N ILE A 391 27.11 0.75 4.10
CA ILE A 391 27.36 -0.61 4.59
C ILE A 391 26.19 -1.47 4.11
N ASP A 392 26.50 -2.50 3.33
CA ASP A 392 25.53 -3.39 2.70
C ASP A 392 25.75 -4.83 3.15
N PRO A 393 24.99 -5.32 4.14
CA PRO A 393 25.02 -6.72 4.54
C PRO A 393 24.43 -7.68 3.50
N GLY A 394 23.75 -7.20 2.46
CA GLY A 394 23.22 -8.05 1.40
C GLY A 394 21.86 -8.69 1.67
N PHE A 395 21.14 -8.27 2.73
CA PHE A 395 19.83 -8.82 3.10
C PHE A 395 18.71 -7.79 3.13
N SER A 396 17.47 -8.28 3.00
CA SER A 396 16.22 -7.52 3.18
C SER A 396 15.09 -8.45 3.63
N LYS A 397 14.06 -7.93 4.30
CA LYS A 397 12.81 -8.68 4.51
C LYS A 397 11.96 -8.60 3.25
N GLN A 398 11.61 -9.76 2.70
CA GLN A 398 10.78 -9.90 1.51
C GLN A 398 9.50 -10.67 1.84
N LYS A 399 8.39 -10.25 1.22
CA LYS A 399 7.11 -10.96 1.29
C LYS A 399 7.21 -12.26 0.49
N VAL A 400 6.84 -13.38 1.09
CA VAL A 400 6.84 -14.69 0.45
C VAL A 400 5.49 -15.34 0.69
N TYR A 401 4.85 -15.76 -0.39
CA TYR A 401 3.62 -16.53 -0.38
C TYR A 401 3.90 -17.94 -0.90
N ASN A 402 3.53 -18.94 -0.10
CA ASN A 402 3.57 -20.33 -0.52
C ASN A 402 2.14 -20.80 -0.86
N PRO A 403 1.80 -21.00 -2.15
CA PRO A 403 0.44 -21.34 -2.57
C PRO A 403 0.01 -22.76 -2.14
N ARG A 404 0.96 -23.65 -1.82
CA ARG A 404 0.64 -25.03 -1.41
C ARG A 404 0.13 -25.13 0.02
N ILE A 405 0.65 -24.29 0.91
CA ILE A 405 0.25 -24.21 2.31
C ILE A 405 -0.57 -22.96 2.63
N ARG A 406 -0.80 -22.09 1.63
CA ARG A 406 -1.56 -20.84 1.71
C ARG A 406 -1.05 -19.88 2.79
N VAL A 407 0.26 -19.87 3.02
CA VAL A 407 0.92 -19.03 4.02
C VAL A 407 1.62 -17.88 3.33
N GLU A 408 1.38 -16.68 3.85
CA GLU A 408 2.14 -15.48 3.54
C GLU A 408 2.98 -15.09 4.76
N SER A 409 4.28 -14.84 4.56
CA SER A 409 5.21 -14.47 5.63
C SER A 409 6.27 -13.49 5.13
N LEU A 410 6.86 -12.73 6.05
CA LEU A 410 8.05 -11.92 5.78
C LEU A 410 9.29 -12.73 6.13
N LEU A 411 10.16 -12.97 5.16
CA LEU A 411 11.41 -13.71 5.35
C LEU A 411 12.60 -12.80 5.08
N VAL A 412 13.65 -12.95 5.88
CA VAL A 412 14.94 -12.34 5.58
C VAL A 412 15.53 -13.12 4.39
N SER A 413 15.85 -12.42 3.31
CA SER A 413 16.34 -13.01 2.07
C SER A 413 17.46 -12.16 1.48
N PRO A 414 18.40 -12.79 0.73
CA PRO A 414 19.42 -12.05 -0.02
C PRO A 414 18.78 -11.04 -0.98
N ILE A 415 19.47 -9.92 -1.18
CA ILE A 415 19.07 -8.91 -2.17
C ILE A 415 19.51 -9.31 -3.58
N SER A 416 19.02 -8.59 -4.58
CA SER A 416 19.52 -8.71 -5.94
C SER A 416 20.77 -7.86 -6.18
N LYS A 417 21.50 -8.12 -7.27
CA LYS A 417 22.59 -7.26 -7.76
C LYS A 417 22.09 -5.84 -8.04
N ALA A 418 20.89 -5.70 -8.60
CA ALA A 418 20.25 -4.40 -8.81
C ALA A 418 20.06 -3.64 -7.49
N SER A 419 19.52 -4.28 -6.44
CA SER A 419 19.40 -3.70 -5.11
C SER A 419 20.77 -3.31 -4.52
N ALA A 420 21.78 -4.17 -4.60
CA ALA A 420 23.13 -3.89 -4.12
C ALA A 420 23.78 -2.69 -4.85
N GLN A 421 23.49 -2.52 -6.14
CA GLN A 421 23.92 -1.35 -6.91
C GLN A 421 23.20 -0.08 -6.43
N GLN A 422 21.88 -0.14 -6.22
CA GLN A 422 21.11 1.00 -5.71
C GLN A 422 21.54 1.46 -4.31
N ARG A 423 21.86 0.50 -3.43
CA ARG A 423 22.45 0.75 -2.11
C ARG A 423 23.79 1.45 -2.23
N SER A 424 24.71 0.92 -3.03
CA SER A 424 26.01 1.58 -3.26
C SER A 424 25.88 2.98 -3.87
N GLY A 425 24.89 3.20 -4.73
CA GLY A 425 24.60 4.51 -5.34
C GLY A 425 24.18 5.59 -4.33
N ARG A 426 23.94 5.25 -3.06
CA ARG A 426 23.67 6.25 -2.00
C ARG A 426 24.91 7.01 -1.55
N ALA A 427 26.10 6.42 -1.66
CA ALA A 427 27.37 7.03 -1.24
C ALA A 427 27.90 8.10 -2.23
N GLY A 428 27.55 8.00 -3.51
CA GLY A 428 28.14 8.78 -4.60
C GLY A 428 27.32 9.99 -5.06
N ARG A 429 26.45 10.55 -4.22
CA ARG A 429 25.51 11.61 -4.66
C ARG A 429 26.08 13.02 -4.55
N THR A 430 26.68 13.35 -3.43
CA THR A 430 27.21 14.71 -3.18
C THR A 430 28.71 14.83 -3.47
N ARG A 431 29.44 13.72 -3.37
CA ARG A 431 30.89 13.59 -3.57
C ARG A 431 31.27 12.11 -3.72
N PRO A 432 32.53 11.76 -4.06
CA PRO A 432 32.97 10.37 -4.11
C PRO A 432 32.72 9.65 -2.79
N GLY A 433 32.43 8.35 -2.86
CA GLY A 433 32.04 7.57 -1.69
C GLY A 433 32.55 6.13 -1.73
N LYS A 434 32.26 5.38 -0.67
CA LYS A 434 32.66 3.98 -0.50
C LYS A 434 31.46 3.14 -0.09
N CYS A 435 31.35 1.93 -0.64
CA CYS A 435 30.37 0.93 -0.25
C CYS A 435 31.09 -0.32 0.27
N PHE A 436 30.77 -0.73 1.49
CA PHE A 436 31.30 -1.93 2.14
C PHE A 436 30.24 -3.03 2.09
N ARG A 437 30.43 -3.99 1.18
CA ARG A 437 29.58 -5.16 1.04
C ARG A 437 30.09 -6.26 1.95
N LEU A 438 29.26 -6.72 2.88
CA LEU A 438 29.65 -7.72 3.91
C LEU A 438 29.51 -9.16 3.39
N TYR A 439 29.89 -9.35 2.13
CA TYR A 439 29.87 -10.62 1.43
C TYR A 439 30.96 -10.61 0.37
N THR A 440 31.35 -11.79 -0.08
CA THR A 440 32.46 -11.94 -1.04
C THR A 440 32.05 -11.46 -2.44
N GLU A 441 33.04 -11.05 -3.23
CA GLU A 441 32.81 -10.72 -4.65
C GLU A 441 32.25 -11.93 -5.43
N ASN A 442 32.69 -13.14 -5.07
CA ASN A 442 32.16 -14.37 -5.68
C ASN A 442 30.66 -14.57 -5.37
N ALA A 443 30.23 -14.31 -4.14
CA ALA A 443 28.81 -14.33 -3.77
C ALA A 443 28.02 -13.28 -4.55
N PHE A 444 28.55 -12.05 -4.69
CA PHE A 444 27.94 -11.02 -5.53
C PHE A 444 27.76 -11.50 -6.97
N MET A 445 28.79 -12.08 -7.58
CA MET A 445 28.77 -12.45 -9.00
C MET A 445 27.94 -13.71 -9.30
N LYS A 446 27.98 -14.72 -8.42
CA LYS A 446 27.42 -16.06 -8.69
C LYS A 446 26.19 -16.43 -7.87
N GLU A 447 26.01 -15.87 -6.68
CA GLU A 447 24.92 -16.26 -5.77
C GLU A 447 23.75 -15.27 -5.82
N LEU A 448 24.04 -13.96 -5.92
CA LEU A 448 22.98 -12.96 -6.03
C LEU A 448 22.34 -12.97 -7.43
N ILE A 449 21.01 -12.98 -7.44
CA ILE A 449 20.21 -12.83 -8.66
C ILE A 449 20.35 -11.41 -9.24
N GLU A 450 20.20 -11.26 -10.56
CA GLU A 450 20.35 -9.95 -11.23
C GLU A 450 19.33 -8.92 -10.73
N THR A 451 18.05 -9.28 -10.74
CA THR A 451 16.93 -8.44 -10.33
C THR A 451 16.04 -9.18 -9.35
N THR A 452 15.44 -8.44 -8.42
CA THR A 452 14.47 -9.01 -7.47
C THR A 452 13.24 -9.47 -8.23
N TYR A 453 12.72 -10.66 -7.91
CA TYR A 453 11.48 -11.14 -8.52
C TYR A 453 10.31 -10.17 -8.26
N PRO A 454 9.50 -9.84 -9.29
CA PRO A 454 8.29 -9.04 -9.15
C PRO A 454 7.40 -9.55 -8.02
N GLU A 455 6.79 -8.63 -7.28
CA GLU A 455 5.99 -8.97 -6.10
C GLU A 455 4.77 -9.85 -6.44
N ILE A 456 4.24 -9.74 -7.66
CA ILE A 456 3.14 -10.59 -8.18
C ILE A 456 3.47 -12.09 -8.18
N LEU A 457 4.75 -12.46 -8.30
CA LEU A 457 5.20 -13.85 -8.27
C LEU A 457 5.37 -14.40 -6.85
N ARG A 458 5.25 -13.54 -5.83
CA ARG A 458 5.63 -13.84 -4.44
C ARG A 458 4.56 -13.50 -3.41
N SER A 459 3.37 -13.08 -3.84
CA SER A 459 2.33 -12.56 -2.94
C SER A 459 1.00 -13.29 -3.11
N ASN A 460 0.17 -13.23 -2.08
CA ASN A 460 -1.22 -13.66 -2.20
C ASN A 460 -1.98 -12.70 -3.14
N LEU A 461 -2.68 -13.25 -4.13
CA LEU A 461 -3.38 -12.49 -5.17
C LEU A 461 -4.86 -12.26 -4.89
N GLY A 462 -5.40 -12.68 -3.73
CA GLY A 462 -6.83 -12.56 -3.39
C GLY A 462 -7.37 -11.13 -3.59
N THR A 463 -6.70 -10.13 -3.03
CA THR A 463 -7.09 -8.72 -3.18
C THR A 463 -7.02 -8.28 -4.66
N VAL A 464 -5.99 -8.69 -5.38
CA VAL A 464 -5.79 -8.30 -6.79
C VAL A 464 -6.84 -8.91 -7.70
N VAL A 465 -7.11 -10.20 -7.55
CA VAL A 465 -8.14 -10.89 -8.34
C VAL A 465 -9.50 -10.24 -8.09
N LEU A 466 -9.81 -9.91 -6.83
CA LEU A 466 -11.04 -9.21 -6.49
C LEU A 466 -11.13 -7.84 -7.19
N GLN A 467 -10.04 -7.08 -7.20
CA GLN A 467 -9.98 -5.77 -7.85
C GLN A 467 -10.08 -5.87 -9.38
N LEU A 468 -9.38 -6.82 -10.01
CA LEU A 468 -9.46 -7.06 -11.46
C LEU A 468 -10.88 -7.46 -11.88
N LYS A 469 -11.52 -8.35 -11.12
CA LYS A 469 -12.92 -8.74 -11.36
C LYS A 469 -13.87 -7.54 -11.22
N LYS A 470 -13.67 -6.68 -10.22
CA LYS A 470 -14.45 -5.43 -10.07
C LYS A 470 -14.27 -4.47 -11.25
N LEU A 471 -13.08 -4.45 -11.86
CA LEU A 471 -12.76 -3.67 -13.06
C LEU A 471 -13.37 -4.25 -14.35
N GLY A 472 -14.05 -5.40 -14.27
CA GLY A 472 -14.64 -6.08 -15.43
C GLY A 472 -13.64 -6.94 -16.21
N ILE A 473 -12.52 -7.33 -15.58
CA ILE A 473 -11.54 -8.23 -16.18
C ILE A 473 -11.88 -9.65 -15.76
N ASP A 474 -12.56 -10.36 -16.67
CA ASP A 474 -13.01 -11.72 -16.41
C ASP A 474 -11.96 -12.79 -16.74
N ASP A 475 -11.22 -12.58 -17.83
CA ASP A 475 -10.16 -13.47 -18.27
C ASP A 475 -8.84 -13.11 -17.60
N LEU A 476 -8.66 -13.63 -16.39
CA LEU A 476 -7.46 -13.43 -15.60
C LEU A 476 -6.26 -14.23 -16.12
N VAL A 477 -6.47 -15.23 -16.98
CA VAL A 477 -5.40 -16.06 -17.53
C VAL A 477 -4.71 -15.34 -18.69
N HIS A 478 -5.48 -14.64 -19.52
CA HIS A 478 -4.97 -13.88 -20.67
C HIS A 478 -4.82 -12.38 -20.41
N PHE A 479 -5.04 -11.92 -19.17
CA PHE A 479 -4.69 -10.55 -18.81
C PHE A 479 -3.19 -10.32 -19.05
N ASP A 480 -2.86 -9.19 -19.68
CA ASP A 480 -1.52 -8.89 -20.16
C ASP A 480 -0.59 -8.46 -19.01
N PHE A 481 -0.27 -9.38 -18.11
CA PHE A 481 0.75 -9.15 -17.07
C PHE A 481 2.13 -9.07 -17.71
N MET A 482 2.96 -8.11 -17.26
CA MET A 482 4.36 -8.08 -17.67
C MET A 482 5.14 -9.34 -17.26
N ASP A 483 4.83 -9.86 -16.07
CA ASP A 483 5.27 -11.18 -15.60
C ASP A 483 4.05 -11.89 -14.99
N PRO A 484 3.43 -12.85 -15.70
CA PRO A 484 2.21 -13.49 -15.22
C PRO A 484 2.47 -14.36 -13.98
N PRO A 485 1.55 -14.38 -13.00
CA PRO A 485 1.67 -15.23 -11.83
C PRO A 485 1.58 -16.71 -12.20
N ALA A 486 2.10 -17.58 -11.31
CA ALA A 486 1.92 -19.02 -11.46
C ALA A 486 0.42 -19.37 -11.45
N PRO A 487 -0.08 -20.24 -12.35
CA PRO A 487 -1.49 -20.61 -12.40
C PRO A 487 -2.04 -21.11 -11.06
N GLU A 488 -1.23 -21.88 -10.31
CA GLU A 488 -1.60 -22.35 -8.97
C GLU A 488 -1.90 -21.19 -8.00
N THR A 489 -1.13 -20.09 -8.05
CA THR A 489 -1.35 -18.91 -7.19
C THR A 489 -2.65 -18.21 -7.55
N LEU A 490 -2.95 -18.10 -8.85
CA LEU A 490 -4.20 -17.53 -9.33
C LEU A 490 -5.41 -18.40 -8.93
N MET A 491 -5.28 -19.72 -9.07
CA MET A 491 -6.30 -20.68 -8.62
C MET A 491 -6.58 -20.58 -7.12
N ARG A 492 -5.54 -20.42 -6.28
CA ARG A 492 -5.72 -20.23 -4.83
C ARG A 492 -6.43 -18.92 -4.49
N ALA A 493 -6.17 -17.86 -5.24
CA ALA A 493 -6.88 -16.59 -5.06
C ALA A 493 -8.36 -16.71 -5.47
N LEU A 494 -8.66 -17.40 -6.58
CA LEU A 494 -10.04 -17.69 -7.00
C LEU A 494 -10.77 -18.57 -5.98
N GLU A 495 -10.12 -19.64 -5.49
CA GLU A 495 -10.65 -20.52 -4.45
C GLU A 495 -10.94 -19.76 -3.16
N LEU A 496 -10.01 -18.91 -2.71
CA LEU A 496 -10.20 -18.04 -1.55
C LEU A 496 -11.45 -17.16 -1.70
N LEU A 497 -11.60 -16.48 -2.83
CA LEU A 497 -12.71 -15.58 -3.08
C LEU A 497 -14.04 -16.32 -3.25
N ASN A 498 -14.03 -17.52 -3.85
CA ASN A 498 -15.21 -18.39 -3.91
C ASN A 498 -15.64 -18.82 -2.50
N TYR A 499 -14.72 -19.29 -1.64
CA TYR A 499 -15.06 -19.65 -0.26
C TYR A 499 -15.60 -18.47 0.56
N LEU A 500 -15.09 -17.25 0.34
CA LEU A 500 -15.62 -16.04 0.99
C LEU A 500 -17.01 -15.64 0.47
N GLY A 501 -17.45 -16.22 -0.66
CA GLY A 501 -18.67 -15.87 -1.37
C GLY A 501 -18.54 -14.59 -2.21
N ALA A 502 -17.31 -14.13 -2.48
CA ALA A 502 -17.04 -12.98 -3.33
C ALA A 502 -17.14 -13.32 -4.83
N LEU A 503 -16.86 -14.58 -5.17
CA LEU A 503 -17.08 -15.14 -6.50
C LEU A 503 -18.06 -16.32 -6.40
N ASP A 504 -18.85 -16.56 -7.45
CA ASP A 504 -19.62 -17.78 -7.60
C ASP A 504 -18.77 -18.95 -8.14
N ASP A 505 -19.39 -20.10 -8.40
CA ASP A 505 -18.70 -21.31 -8.88
C ASP A 505 -18.25 -21.19 -10.34
N ASP A 506 -18.85 -20.28 -11.11
CA ASP A 506 -18.46 -19.92 -12.48
C ASP A 506 -17.33 -18.86 -12.49
N GLY A 507 -16.95 -18.33 -11.32
CA GLY A 507 -15.90 -17.32 -11.18
C GLY A 507 -16.36 -15.90 -11.49
N ASN A 508 -17.67 -15.63 -11.51
CA ASN A 508 -18.23 -14.29 -11.67
C ASN A 508 -18.31 -13.56 -10.32
N MET A 509 -18.22 -12.24 -10.37
CA MET A 509 -18.34 -11.41 -9.18
C MET A 509 -19.75 -11.41 -8.62
N THR A 510 -19.89 -11.76 -7.33
CA THR A 510 -21.19 -11.71 -6.63
C THR A 510 -21.48 -10.28 -6.13
N PRO A 511 -22.74 -9.96 -5.74
CA PRO A 511 -23.05 -8.70 -5.08
C PRO A 511 -22.22 -8.47 -3.81
N LEU A 512 -22.00 -9.54 -3.03
CA LEU A 512 -21.12 -9.50 -1.86
C LEU A 512 -19.67 -9.18 -2.27
N GLY A 513 -19.14 -9.83 -3.31
CA GLY A 513 -17.80 -9.56 -3.82
C GLY A 513 -17.63 -8.12 -4.31
N SER A 514 -18.65 -7.57 -4.97
CA SER A 514 -18.67 -6.18 -5.41
C SER A 514 -18.55 -5.21 -4.23
N VAL A 515 -19.30 -5.45 -3.15
CA VAL A 515 -19.22 -4.65 -1.91
C VAL A 515 -17.87 -4.85 -1.23
N MET A 516 -17.38 -6.10 -1.13
CA MET A 516 -16.07 -6.41 -0.54
C MET A 516 -14.94 -5.65 -1.23
N ALA A 517 -14.97 -5.53 -2.56
CA ALA A 517 -13.96 -4.84 -3.35
C ALA A 517 -13.86 -3.33 -3.02
N ASP A 518 -14.95 -2.72 -2.57
CA ASP A 518 -14.99 -1.29 -2.24
C ASP A 518 -14.27 -0.98 -0.91
N PHE A 519 -14.12 -1.98 -0.03
CA PHE A 519 -13.39 -1.82 1.22
C PHE A 519 -11.87 -1.83 0.99
N PRO A 520 -11.12 -0.88 1.56
CA PRO A 520 -9.67 -0.85 1.45
C PRO A 520 -9.05 -1.78 2.49
N VAL A 521 -9.38 -3.07 2.53
CA VAL A 521 -8.79 -4.10 3.41
C VAL A 521 -8.75 -5.46 2.69
N ASP A 522 -8.06 -6.45 3.26
CA ASP A 522 -8.00 -7.79 2.66
C ASP A 522 -9.39 -8.44 2.59
N PRO A 523 -9.67 -9.33 1.60
CA PRO A 523 -10.97 -9.95 1.41
C PRO A 523 -11.54 -10.62 2.67
N GLN A 524 -10.71 -11.32 3.46
CA GLN A 524 -11.16 -11.92 4.73
C GLN A 524 -11.71 -10.87 5.70
N LEU A 525 -11.02 -9.72 5.84
CA LEU A 525 -11.41 -8.63 6.72
C LEU A 525 -12.65 -7.91 6.20
N ALA A 526 -12.76 -7.70 4.89
CA ALA A 526 -13.95 -7.12 4.26
C ALA A 526 -15.19 -7.99 4.50
N LYS A 527 -15.06 -9.31 4.29
CA LYS A 527 -16.11 -10.29 4.57
C LYS A 527 -16.56 -10.22 6.03
N MET A 528 -15.60 -10.12 6.96
CA MET A 528 -15.85 -10.03 8.40
C MET A 528 -16.61 -8.75 8.77
N LEU A 529 -16.23 -7.60 8.22
CA LEU A 529 -16.97 -6.33 8.40
C LEU A 529 -18.40 -6.44 7.91
N ILE A 530 -18.60 -6.92 6.67
CA ILE A 530 -19.92 -7.01 6.03
C ILE A 530 -20.83 -7.99 6.76
N SER A 531 -20.28 -9.09 7.29
CA SER A 531 -21.04 -10.12 8.00
C SER A 531 -21.32 -9.75 9.46
N SER A 532 -20.56 -8.82 10.06
CA SER A 532 -20.66 -8.49 11.49
C SER A 532 -22.03 -8.01 11.99
N PRO A 533 -22.87 -7.29 11.21
CA PRO A 533 -24.18 -6.85 11.68
C PRO A 533 -25.13 -8.00 12.01
N GLN A 534 -25.02 -9.13 11.29
CA GLN A 534 -25.87 -10.31 11.53
C GLN A 534 -25.62 -10.97 12.90
N TYR A 535 -24.49 -10.64 13.54
CA TYR A 535 -24.14 -11.08 14.88
C TYR A 535 -24.37 -10.00 15.94
N GLY A 536 -24.77 -8.79 15.55
CA GLY A 536 -25.00 -7.68 16.47
C GLY A 536 -23.71 -7.02 17.02
N CYS A 537 -22.57 -7.15 16.35
CA CYS A 537 -21.27 -6.67 16.89
C CYS A 537 -20.42 -5.90 15.86
N SER A 538 -21.06 -5.17 14.94
CA SER A 538 -20.35 -4.49 13.87
C SER A 538 -19.48 -3.32 14.35
N ASN A 539 -19.84 -2.66 15.45
CA ASN A 539 -19.00 -1.64 16.07
C ASN A 539 -17.67 -2.19 16.60
N GLU A 540 -17.70 -3.36 17.22
CA GLU A 540 -16.52 -4.02 17.79
C GLU A 540 -15.65 -4.61 16.69
N ILE A 541 -16.26 -5.26 15.69
CA ILE A 541 -15.53 -5.81 14.55
C ILE A 541 -14.86 -4.70 13.75
N MET A 542 -15.53 -3.57 13.51
CA MET A 542 -14.91 -2.40 12.86
C MET A 542 -13.67 -1.93 13.62
N THR A 543 -13.72 -1.93 14.94
CA THR A 543 -12.58 -1.59 15.80
C THR A 543 -11.45 -2.60 15.67
N ILE A 544 -11.76 -3.90 15.76
CA ILE A 544 -10.77 -4.98 15.60
C ILE A 544 -10.10 -4.91 14.23
N VAL A 545 -10.87 -4.76 13.15
CA VAL A 545 -10.31 -4.64 11.79
C VAL A 545 -9.40 -3.42 11.66
N SER A 546 -9.75 -2.31 12.31
CA SER A 546 -8.93 -1.09 12.31
C SER A 546 -7.58 -1.32 12.99
N LEU A 547 -7.56 -2.05 14.12
CA LEU A 547 -6.35 -2.41 14.86
C LEU A 547 -5.48 -3.44 14.13
N LEU A 548 -6.08 -4.35 13.36
CA LEU A 548 -5.36 -5.32 12.53
C LEU A 548 -4.70 -4.68 11.29
N ASN A 549 -5.15 -3.48 10.88
CA ASN A 549 -4.60 -2.75 9.73
C ASN A 549 -3.53 -1.71 10.10
N VAL A 550 -3.12 -1.67 11.36
CA VAL A 550 -2.03 -0.79 11.85
C VAL A 550 -0.90 -1.65 12.45
N PRO A 551 0.30 -1.07 12.70
CA PRO A 551 1.36 -1.78 13.40
C PRO A 551 0.95 -2.28 14.78
N LEU A 552 1.80 -3.09 15.43
CA LEU A 552 1.52 -3.61 16.77
C LEU A 552 1.26 -2.46 17.78
N VAL A 553 0.18 -2.59 18.54
CA VAL A 553 -0.25 -1.59 19.54
C VAL A 553 0.62 -1.62 20.79
N PHE A 554 0.91 -2.83 21.27
CA PHE A 554 1.70 -3.03 22.49
C PHE A 554 3.19 -2.88 22.19
N MET A 555 3.85 -2.01 22.93
CA MET A 555 5.30 -1.84 22.93
C MET A 555 5.91 -2.77 23.96
N ARG A 556 7.01 -3.43 23.62
CA ARG A 556 7.72 -4.33 24.55
C ARG A 556 9.23 -4.05 24.56
N PRO A 557 9.66 -2.91 25.13
CA PRO A 557 11.08 -2.52 25.14
C PRO A 557 11.94 -3.59 25.83
N PRO A 558 13.13 -3.93 25.30
CA PRO A 558 13.99 -4.97 25.89
C PRO A 558 14.29 -4.79 27.38
N ASP A 559 14.52 -3.54 27.80
CA ASP A 559 14.89 -3.20 29.19
C ASP A 559 13.69 -3.17 30.15
N GLN A 560 12.46 -3.18 29.62
CA GLN A 560 11.22 -3.05 30.40
C GLN A 560 10.19 -4.15 30.08
N ARG A 561 10.65 -5.30 29.56
CA ARG A 561 9.78 -6.42 29.14
C ARG A 561 8.75 -6.82 30.19
N LYS A 562 9.18 -6.97 31.44
CA LYS A 562 8.29 -7.38 32.54
C LYS A 562 7.19 -6.37 32.81
N MET A 563 7.52 -5.08 32.86
CA MET A 563 6.54 -4.01 33.07
C MET A 563 5.57 -3.89 31.88
N ALA A 564 6.06 -4.06 30.66
CA ALA A 564 5.24 -4.08 29.46
C ALA A 564 4.25 -5.28 29.46
N ASP A 565 4.72 -6.47 29.87
CA ASP A 565 3.87 -7.66 29.98
C ASP A 565 2.81 -7.49 31.08
N GLU A 566 3.17 -6.91 32.23
CA GLU A 566 2.24 -6.58 33.33
C GLU A 566 1.19 -5.52 32.89
N ALA A 567 1.60 -4.49 32.15
CA ALA A 567 0.68 -3.50 31.59
C ALA A 567 -0.28 -4.13 30.57
N LYS A 568 0.24 -4.97 29.67
CA LYS A 568 -0.58 -5.70 28.69
C LYS A 568 -1.58 -6.65 29.39
N ALA A 569 -1.20 -7.27 30.51
CA ALA A 569 -2.06 -8.17 31.26
C ALA A 569 -3.36 -7.49 31.74
N GLN A 570 -3.35 -6.17 31.98
CA GLN A 570 -4.53 -5.40 32.39
C GLN A 570 -5.63 -5.35 31.31
N PHE A 571 -5.27 -5.49 30.04
CA PHE A 571 -6.20 -5.50 28.91
C PHE A 571 -6.53 -6.91 28.42
N SER A 572 -5.82 -7.91 28.93
CA SER A 572 -5.85 -9.27 28.42
C SER A 572 -7.21 -9.90 28.63
N HIS A 573 -7.80 -10.42 27.56
CA HIS A 573 -9.05 -11.16 27.60
C HIS A 573 -8.75 -12.67 27.56
N PRO A 574 -9.36 -13.49 28.45
CA PRO A 574 -9.04 -14.92 28.53
C PRO A 574 -9.36 -15.69 27.25
N ASP A 575 -10.35 -15.23 26.48
CA ASP A 575 -10.75 -15.89 25.24
C ASP A 575 -9.94 -15.45 24.00
N GLY A 576 -8.99 -14.51 24.13
CA GLY A 576 -7.97 -14.27 23.11
C GLY A 576 -7.55 -12.83 22.80
N ASP A 577 -6.59 -12.73 21.89
CA ASP A 577 -5.88 -11.51 21.51
C ASP A 577 -6.76 -10.49 20.78
N HIS A 578 -7.72 -10.92 19.94
CA HIS A 578 -8.61 -9.99 19.23
C HIS A 578 -9.46 -9.16 20.21
N LEU A 579 -9.92 -9.79 21.29
CA LEU A 579 -10.66 -9.13 22.35
C LEU A 579 -9.74 -8.28 23.23
N THR A 580 -8.49 -8.70 23.42
CA THR A 580 -7.45 -7.88 24.08
C THR A 580 -7.17 -6.59 23.31
N LEU A 581 -7.12 -6.66 21.98
CA LEU A 581 -7.02 -5.48 21.10
C LEU A 581 -8.23 -4.56 21.25
N LEU A 582 -9.44 -5.13 21.32
CA LEU A 582 -10.67 -4.35 21.57
C LEU A 582 -10.62 -3.63 22.93
N ASN A 583 -10.21 -4.33 23.98
CA ASN A 583 -10.11 -3.78 25.33
C ASN A 583 -9.14 -2.59 25.41
N VAL A 584 -7.95 -2.70 24.83
CA VAL A 584 -6.97 -1.60 24.86
C VAL A 584 -7.47 -0.38 24.08
N TYR A 585 -8.19 -0.57 22.97
CA TYR A 585 -8.78 0.55 22.24
C TYR A 585 -9.91 1.22 23.03
N HIS A 586 -10.79 0.47 23.69
CA HIS A 586 -11.82 1.05 24.55
C HIS A 586 -11.21 1.82 25.73
N ALA A 587 -10.16 1.28 26.35
CA ALA A 587 -9.45 1.96 27.43
C ALA A 587 -8.77 3.26 26.94
N TYR A 588 -8.18 3.24 25.75
CA TYR A 588 -7.62 4.43 25.09
C TYR A 588 -8.67 5.50 24.80
N LYS A 589 -9.86 5.12 24.31
CA LYS A 589 -10.95 6.09 24.09
C LYS A 589 -11.51 6.64 25.41
N THR A 590 -11.59 5.80 26.43
CA THR A 590 -12.08 6.20 27.77
C THR A 590 -11.11 7.13 28.49
N SER A 591 -9.80 6.97 28.27
CA SER A 591 -8.78 7.88 28.81
C SER A 591 -8.76 9.26 28.13
N GLY A 592 -9.63 9.51 27.16
CA GLY A 592 -9.68 10.76 26.41
C GLY A 592 -8.55 10.89 25.39
N GLU A 593 -8.08 9.76 24.84
CA GLU A 593 -7.01 9.72 23.84
C GLU A 593 -5.68 10.29 24.37
N ASP A 594 -5.43 10.13 25.66
CA ASP A 594 -4.27 10.73 26.33
C ASP A 594 -2.96 10.04 25.92
N GLN A 595 -2.02 10.86 25.45
CA GLN A 595 -0.67 10.42 25.09
C GLN A 595 0.10 9.91 26.32
N LYS A 596 -0.12 10.51 27.49
CA LYS A 596 0.54 10.07 28.73
C LYS A 596 0.00 8.70 29.17
N TRP A 597 -1.31 8.51 29.15
CA TRP A 597 -1.92 7.20 29.38
C TRP A 597 -1.31 6.10 28.48
N CYS A 598 -1.12 6.38 27.19
CA CYS A 598 -0.48 5.43 26.29
C CYS A 598 0.95 5.07 26.72
N TYR A 599 1.74 6.07 27.13
CA TYR A 599 3.10 5.86 27.62
C TYR A 599 3.11 4.98 28.88
N ASP A 600 2.27 5.31 29.86
CA ASP A 600 2.19 4.60 31.15
C ASP A 600 1.72 3.14 30.97
N ASN A 601 0.94 2.85 29.92
CA ASN A 601 0.41 1.52 29.60
C ASN A 601 1.17 0.78 28.49
N PHE A 602 2.38 1.23 28.12
CA PHE A 602 3.19 0.63 27.05
C PHE A 602 2.43 0.48 25.71
N CYS A 603 1.54 1.41 25.41
CA CYS A 603 0.75 1.45 24.18
C CYS A 603 1.30 2.50 23.22
N ASN A 604 1.37 2.18 21.93
CA ASN A 604 1.80 3.13 20.92
C ASN A 604 0.66 4.11 20.58
N TYR A 605 0.73 5.33 21.12
CA TYR A 605 -0.25 6.40 20.89
C TYR A 605 -0.52 6.65 19.41
N ARG A 606 0.52 6.65 18.57
CA ARG A 606 0.38 6.94 17.13
C ARG A 606 -0.33 5.81 16.41
N THR A 607 -0.04 4.56 16.77
CA THR A 607 -0.73 3.38 16.25
C THR A 607 -2.22 3.42 16.61
N LEU A 608 -2.56 3.71 17.88
CA LEU A 608 -3.95 3.82 18.32
C LEU A 608 -4.69 4.96 17.63
N LYS A 609 -4.07 6.13 17.49
CA LYS A 609 -4.62 7.25 16.72
C LYS A 609 -4.81 6.90 15.24
N SER A 610 -3.86 6.18 14.64
CA SER A 610 -4.00 5.67 13.27
C SER A 610 -5.15 4.69 13.16
N ALA A 611 -5.33 3.79 14.13
CA ALA A 611 -6.46 2.86 14.15
C ALA A 611 -7.79 3.60 14.25
N ASP A 612 -7.87 4.69 15.02
CA ASP A 612 -9.07 5.52 15.13
C ASP A 612 -9.41 6.23 13.79
N ASN A 613 -8.40 6.70 13.07
CA ASN A 613 -8.56 7.24 11.71
C ASN A 613 -9.05 6.18 10.73
N VAL A 614 -8.46 4.97 10.77
CA VAL A 614 -8.91 3.83 9.95
C VAL A 614 -10.37 3.48 10.28
N ARG A 615 -10.72 3.40 11.56
CA ARG A 615 -12.08 3.11 12.04
C ARG A 615 -13.09 4.13 11.52
N THR A 616 -12.75 5.41 11.59
CA THR A 616 -13.60 6.50 11.10
C THR A 616 -13.86 6.39 9.59
N GLN A 617 -12.87 5.93 8.83
CA GLN A 617 -13.03 5.74 7.39
C GLN A 617 -13.79 4.47 7.05
N LEU A 618 -13.49 3.35 7.71
CA LEU A 618 -14.25 2.11 7.59
C LEU A 618 -15.73 2.34 7.90
N LYS A 619 -16.03 3.17 8.91
CA LYS A 619 -17.39 3.60 9.21
C LYS A 619 -18.08 4.23 8.00
N ARG A 620 -17.42 5.16 7.29
CA ARG A 620 -17.97 5.78 6.07
C ARG A 620 -18.20 4.77 4.95
N TYR A 621 -17.31 3.78 4.81
CA TYR A 621 -17.50 2.69 3.83
C TYR A 621 -18.71 1.81 4.21
N MET A 622 -18.87 1.49 5.51
CA MET A 622 -20.03 0.72 6.00
C MET A 622 -21.33 1.49 5.80
N GLU A 623 -21.37 2.78 6.13
CA GLU A 623 -22.53 3.65 5.89
C GLU A 623 -22.87 3.77 4.40
N ARG A 624 -21.87 3.92 3.53
CA ARG A 624 -22.07 3.97 2.07
C ARG A 624 -22.59 2.64 1.51
N ALA A 625 -22.20 1.52 2.11
CA ALA A 625 -22.67 0.19 1.76
C ALA A 625 -23.99 -0.20 2.44
N ASP A 626 -24.64 0.72 3.17
CA ASP A 626 -25.89 0.50 3.90
C ASP A 626 -25.79 -0.65 4.93
N LEU A 627 -24.66 -0.73 5.64
CA LEU A 627 -24.42 -1.73 6.67
C LEU A 627 -24.72 -1.17 8.07
N ASP A 628 -25.54 -1.89 8.82
CA ASP A 628 -25.93 -1.50 10.18
C ASP A 628 -24.73 -1.46 11.15
N LEU A 629 -24.63 -0.36 11.91
CA LEU A 629 -23.66 -0.17 12.98
C LEU A 629 -24.31 -0.50 14.33
N VAL A 630 -24.26 -1.77 14.71
CA VAL A 630 -24.91 -2.35 15.89
C VAL A 630 -23.90 -2.85 16.91
N SER A 631 -24.31 -2.90 18.17
CA SER A 631 -23.57 -3.49 19.28
C SER A 631 -24.56 -4.13 20.25
N LEU A 632 -24.30 -5.36 20.67
CA LEU A 632 -25.07 -6.02 21.71
C LEU A 632 -24.81 -5.31 23.05
N PRO A 633 -25.79 -5.32 23.99
CA PRO A 633 -25.55 -4.84 25.34
C PRO A 633 -24.33 -5.54 25.95
N PHE A 634 -23.45 -4.74 26.55
CA PHE A 634 -22.25 -5.25 27.18
C PHE A 634 -22.60 -6.20 28.33
N ASP A 635 -21.92 -7.34 28.37
CA ASP A 635 -22.02 -8.36 29.42
C ASP A 635 -20.61 -8.71 29.87
N GLU A 636 -20.31 -8.44 31.14
CA GLU A 636 -18.98 -8.67 31.75
C GLU A 636 -18.56 -10.14 31.76
N ARG A 637 -19.50 -11.08 31.58
CA ARG A 637 -19.18 -12.51 31.55
C ARG A 637 -18.33 -12.81 30.31
N PRO A 638 -17.10 -13.36 30.45
CA PRO A 638 -16.21 -13.64 29.31
C PRO A 638 -16.86 -14.54 28.24
N LYS A 639 -17.70 -15.48 28.66
CA LYS A 639 -18.47 -16.38 27.77
C LYS A 639 -19.91 -15.91 27.54
N GLY A 640 -20.20 -14.63 27.78
CA GLY A 640 -21.48 -13.99 27.54
C GLY A 640 -21.80 -13.84 26.04
N PRO A 641 -23.04 -13.43 25.71
CA PRO A 641 -23.49 -13.26 24.32
C PRO A 641 -22.68 -12.19 23.57
N TYR A 642 -22.24 -11.12 24.24
CA TYR A 642 -21.43 -10.05 23.66
C TYR A 642 -20.11 -10.58 23.06
N TYR A 643 -19.24 -11.17 23.88
CA TYR A 643 -17.96 -11.73 23.41
C TYR A 643 -18.12 -12.95 22.50
N THR A 644 -19.19 -13.74 22.70
CA THR A 644 -19.51 -14.87 21.82
C THR A 644 -19.86 -14.40 20.40
N ALA A 645 -20.67 -13.35 20.28
CA ALA A 645 -21.02 -12.76 18.99
C ALA A 645 -19.78 -12.27 18.22
N ILE A 646 -18.89 -11.55 18.90
CA ILE A 646 -17.64 -11.05 18.31
C ILE A 646 -16.79 -12.22 17.79
N ARG A 647 -16.54 -13.25 18.61
CA ARG A 647 -15.74 -14.41 18.18
C ARG A 647 -16.38 -15.20 17.04
N LYS A 648 -17.71 -15.33 17.03
CA LYS A 648 -18.44 -15.95 15.92
C LYS A 648 -18.34 -15.10 14.64
N ALA A 649 -18.36 -13.78 14.76
CA ALA A 649 -18.12 -12.88 13.63
C ALA A 649 -16.70 -13.02 13.08
N LEU A 650 -15.68 -13.22 13.92
CA LEU A 650 -14.31 -13.49 13.46
C LEU A 650 -14.24 -14.74 12.56
N CYS A 651 -15.02 -15.78 12.85
CA CYS A 651 -15.10 -16.98 12.01
C CYS A 651 -15.58 -16.67 10.58
N SER A 652 -16.34 -15.60 10.34
CA SER A 652 -16.86 -15.30 8.98
C SER A 652 -15.79 -14.87 7.99
N GLY A 653 -14.69 -14.26 8.45
CA GLY A 653 -13.54 -13.90 7.62
C GLY A 653 -12.39 -14.90 7.72
N TYR A 654 -12.14 -15.43 8.92
CA TYR A 654 -10.94 -16.21 9.24
C TYR A 654 -11.17 -17.72 9.38
N PHE A 655 -12.27 -18.26 8.85
CA PHE A 655 -12.55 -19.71 8.89
C PHE A 655 -11.47 -20.59 8.24
N MET A 656 -10.69 -20.05 7.31
CA MET A 656 -9.52 -20.72 6.69
C MET A 656 -8.26 -20.67 7.56
N GLN A 657 -8.21 -19.77 8.54
CA GLN A 657 -7.08 -19.58 9.45
C GLN A 657 -7.45 -20.11 10.83
N VAL A 658 -7.68 -21.42 10.87
CA VAL A 658 -8.06 -22.17 12.07
C VAL A 658 -6.99 -23.22 12.37
N ALA A 659 -6.70 -23.43 13.64
CA ALA A 659 -5.86 -24.53 14.10
C ALA A 659 -6.55 -25.33 15.21
N HIS A 660 -6.33 -26.64 15.20
CA HIS A 660 -6.85 -27.58 16.19
C HIS A 660 -5.70 -28.09 17.07
N GLN A 661 -5.91 -28.14 18.38
CA GLN A 661 -4.92 -28.65 19.32
C GLN A 661 -4.84 -30.18 19.26
N GLU A 662 -3.64 -30.72 18.99
CA GLU A 662 -3.41 -32.16 19.06
C GLU A 662 -3.04 -32.61 20.49
N ARG A 663 -3.18 -33.91 20.76
CA ARG A 663 -2.73 -34.52 22.03
C ARG A 663 -1.27 -34.29 22.37
N SER A 664 -0.43 -34.01 21.37
CA SER A 664 0.99 -33.68 21.53
C SER A 664 1.21 -32.31 22.19
N GLY A 665 0.16 -31.48 22.30
CA GLY A 665 0.23 -30.11 22.80
C GLY A 665 0.53 -29.07 21.72
N ASN A 666 0.95 -29.48 20.51
CA ASN A 666 1.05 -28.58 19.37
C ASN A 666 -0.32 -28.40 18.70
N TYR A 667 -0.43 -27.38 17.85
CA TYR A 667 -1.61 -27.14 17.03
C TYR A 667 -1.35 -27.57 15.59
N LEU A 668 -2.41 -27.99 14.90
CA LEU A 668 -2.40 -28.37 13.49
C LEU A 668 -3.35 -27.46 12.72
N THR A 669 -2.86 -26.77 11.69
CA THR A 669 -3.72 -25.92 10.85
C THR A 669 -4.72 -26.74 10.02
N VAL A 670 -5.93 -26.23 9.88
CA VAL A 670 -7.00 -26.87 9.12
C VAL A 670 -6.64 -26.96 7.63
N LYS A 671 -6.94 -28.11 7.01
CA LYS A 671 -6.66 -28.50 5.61
C LYS A 671 -5.17 -28.59 5.22
N ASP A 672 -4.32 -27.66 5.65
CA ASP A 672 -2.91 -27.59 5.26
C ASP A 672 -1.96 -28.38 6.18
N ASN A 673 -2.47 -28.86 7.31
CA ASN A 673 -1.78 -29.74 8.28
C ASN A 673 -0.39 -29.23 8.70
N GLN A 674 -0.25 -27.91 8.89
CA GLN A 674 1.00 -27.33 9.40
C GLN A 674 1.02 -27.41 10.91
N VAL A 675 2.10 -27.97 11.45
CA VAL A 675 2.33 -28.01 12.90
C VAL A 675 2.79 -26.63 13.35
N VAL A 676 2.04 -26.02 14.27
CA VAL A 676 2.25 -24.67 14.77
C VAL A 676 2.12 -24.61 16.30
N ARG A 677 2.65 -23.53 16.87
CA ARG A 677 2.49 -23.18 18.28
C ARG A 677 1.85 -21.81 18.43
N LEU A 678 1.22 -21.57 19.58
CA LEU A 678 0.79 -20.22 19.92
C LEU A 678 2.02 -19.32 20.04
N HIS A 679 1.98 -18.15 19.40
CA HIS A 679 3.06 -17.18 19.52
C HIS A 679 3.21 -16.75 20.99
N PRO A 680 4.44 -16.59 21.53
CA PRO A 680 4.66 -16.24 22.95
C PRO A 680 4.04 -14.91 23.40
N SER A 681 3.62 -14.07 22.46
CA SER A 681 2.92 -12.82 22.76
C SER A 681 1.42 -13.01 23.01
N SER A 682 0.84 -14.20 22.78
CA SER A 682 -0.59 -14.45 22.97
C SER A 682 -0.97 -14.31 24.45
N CYS A 683 -2.14 -13.73 24.72
CA CYS A 683 -2.71 -13.67 26.07
C CYS A 683 -3.43 -14.97 26.50
N LEU A 684 -3.55 -15.96 25.61
CA LEU A 684 -4.15 -17.26 25.95
C LEU A 684 -3.24 -18.02 26.92
N ASP A 685 -3.72 -18.19 28.15
CA ASP A 685 -3.04 -18.88 29.25
C ASP A 685 -3.37 -20.38 29.31
N HIS A 686 -4.41 -20.81 28.59
CA HIS A 686 -4.87 -22.18 28.52
C HIS A 686 -4.88 -22.67 27.06
N ALA A 687 -4.78 -23.99 26.91
CA ALA A 687 -4.81 -24.60 25.60
C ALA A 687 -6.26 -24.83 25.16
N SER A 688 -6.72 -23.98 24.24
CA SER A 688 -8.03 -24.08 23.62
C SER A 688 -8.03 -25.13 22.51
N GLU A 689 -9.05 -26.00 22.47
CA GLU A 689 -9.11 -27.08 21.47
C GLU A 689 -9.12 -26.54 20.02
N TRP A 690 -9.83 -25.44 19.79
CA TRP A 690 -9.93 -24.78 18.49
C TRP A 690 -9.62 -23.29 18.63
N VAL A 691 -8.77 -22.80 17.73
CA VAL A 691 -8.39 -21.39 17.68
C VAL A 691 -8.43 -20.85 16.27
N ILE A 692 -8.82 -19.59 16.14
CA ILE A 692 -8.57 -18.78 14.94
C ILE A 692 -7.32 -17.94 15.16
N TYR A 693 -6.60 -17.65 14.08
CA TYR A 693 -5.41 -16.80 14.12
C TYR A 693 -5.43 -15.77 12.98
N ASN A 694 -4.82 -14.61 13.21
CA ASN A 694 -4.68 -13.58 12.19
C ASN A 694 -3.46 -13.80 11.29
N GLU A 695 -2.34 -14.23 11.86
CA GLU A 695 -1.05 -14.27 11.17
C GLU A 695 -0.30 -15.58 11.43
N PHE A 696 0.30 -16.13 10.36
CA PHE A 696 1.25 -17.23 10.43
C PHE A 696 2.67 -16.66 10.43
N VAL A 697 3.48 -17.02 11.41
CA VAL A 697 4.84 -16.50 11.60
C VAL A 697 5.83 -17.64 11.42
N LEU A 698 6.63 -17.57 10.35
CA LEU A 698 7.63 -18.58 10.02
C LEU A 698 8.99 -18.16 10.59
N THR A 699 9.49 -18.94 11.56
CA THR A 699 10.85 -18.80 12.14
C THR A 699 11.51 -20.18 12.25
N ASN A 700 12.44 -20.39 13.18
CA ASN A 700 12.93 -21.73 13.54
C ASN A 700 11.79 -22.67 13.98
N GLN A 701 10.69 -22.12 14.49
CA GLN A 701 9.43 -22.82 14.70
C GLN A 701 8.29 -22.04 14.04
N ASN A 702 7.24 -22.74 13.63
CA ASN A 702 6.05 -22.09 13.09
C ASN A 702 5.15 -21.64 14.25
N TYR A 703 4.79 -20.36 14.25
CA TYR A 703 3.87 -19.80 15.22
C TYR A 703 2.62 -19.25 14.54
N ILE A 704 1.52 -19.23 15.29
CA ILE A 704 0.32 -18.47 14.95
C ILE A 704 0.15 -17.32 15.94
N ARG A 705 -0.07 -16.12 15.42
CA ARG A 705 -0.09 -14.86 16.19
C ARG A 705 -1.45 -14.18 16.08
N THR A 706 -1.82 -13.48 17.17
CA THR A 706 -3.14 -12.87 17.40
C THR A 706 -4.22 -13.94 17.32
N VAL A 707 -4.36 -14.69 18.40
CA VAL A 707 -5.14 -15.92 18.47
C VAL A 707 -6.40 -15.73 19.32
N SER A 708 -7.51 -16.36 18.96
CA SER A 708 -8.71 -16.39 19.82
C SER A 708 -9.40 -17.75 19.82
N GLU A 709 -9.93 -18.14 20.98
CA GLU A 709 -10.69 -19.37 21.18
C GLU A 709 -11.97 -19.32 20.33
N VAL A 710 -12.25 -20.39 19.58
CA VAL A 710 -13.51 -20.56 18.87
C VAL A 710 -14.10 -21.93 19.14
N ARG A 711 -15.38 -22.09 18.82
CA ARG A 711 -16.06 -23.39 18.93
C ARG A 711 -16.21 -24.04 17.56
N ALA A 712 -16.01 -25.34 17.50
CA ALA A 712 -16.15 -26.14 16.28
C ALA A 712 -17.56 -26.02 15.65
N GLU A 713 -18.60 -25.87 16.48
CA GLU A 713 -19.97 -25.61 16.01
C GLU A 713 -20.06 -24.38 15.11
N TRP A 714 -19.35 -23.31 15.46
CA TRP A 714 -19.42 -22.05 14.72
C TRP A 714 -18.76 -22.18 13.36
N LEU A 715 -17.67 -22.94 13.27
CA LEU A 715 -16.98 -23.20 12.01
C LEU A 715 -17.89 -23.92 11.01
N LEU A 716 -18.63 -24.93 11.47
CA LEU A 716 -19.62 -25.65 10.67
C LEU A 716 -20.82 -24.78 10.28
N ASP A 717 -21.28 -23.90 11.18
CA ASP A 717 -22.43 -23.03 10.91
C ASP A 717 -22.08 -21.89 9.93
N VAL A 718 -20.88 -21.33 10.06
CA VAL A 718 -20.46 -20.13 9.33
C VAL A 718 -19.86 -20.45 7.96
N ALA A 719 -19.11 -21.55 7.85
CA ALA A 719 -18.42 -21.92 6.62
C ALA A 719 -18.59 -23.41 6.27
N PRO A 720 -19.83 -23.91 6.09
CA PRO A 720 -20.11 -25.33 5.85
C PRO A 720 -19.37 -25.88 4.62
N ASN A 721 -19.29 -25.10 3.53
CA ASN A 721 -18.61 -25.52 2.30
C ASN A 721 -17.11 -25.74 2.52
N TYR A 722 -16.47 -24.94 3.38
CA TYR A 722 -15.06 -25.11 3.67
C TYR A 722 -14.82 -26.29 4.63
N PHE A 723 -15.70 -26.49 5.61
CA PHE A 723 -15.63 -27.60 6.57
C PHE A 723 -16.39 -28.85 6.11
N ASP A 724 -16.58 -29.02 4.80
CA ASP A 724 -17.10 -30.24 4.22
C ASP A 724 -16.20 -31.44 4.56
N LEU A 725 -16.76 -32.45 5.23
CA LEU A 725 -16.02 -33.59 5.76
C LEU A 725 -15.55 -34.58 4.69
N ASP A 726 -16.19 -34.57 3.52
CA ASP A 726 -15.82 -35.45 2.42
C ASP A 726 -14.47 -35.02 1.83
N SER A 727 -14.25 -33.71 1.71
CA SER A 727 -12.98 -33.10 1.27
C SER A 727 -11.98 -32.80 2.41
N PHE A 728 -12.38 -32.90 3.67
CA PHE A 728 -11.51 -32.61 4.82
C PHE A 728 -10.44 -33.71 5.03
N PRO A 729 -9.15 -33.36 5.24
CA PRO A 729 -8.09 -34.35 5.44
C PRO A 729 -8.27 -35.15 6.73
N ASN A 730 -7.82 -36.41 6.73
CA ASN A 730 -7.93 -37.26 7.90
C ASN A 730 -6.95 -36.81 9.01
N CYS A 731 -7.47 -36.14 10.04
CA CYS A 731 -6.73 -35.72 11.23
C CYS A 731 -7.61 -35.80 12.49
N GLU A 732 -7.07 -35.48 13.67
CA GLU A 732 -7.84 -35.47 14.92
C GLU A 732 -9.00 -34.47 14.86
N GLY A 733 -8.78 -33.28 14.28
CA GLY A 733 -9.82 -32.27 14.09
C GLY A 733 -11.01 -32.77 13.26
N LYS A 734 -10.78 -33.56 12.20
CA LYS A 734 -11.87 -34.19 11.41
C LYS A 734 -12.75 -35.09 12.28
N ARG A 735 -12.13 -35.94 13.11
CA ARG A 735 -12.86 -36.86 13.98
C ARG A 735 -13.70 -36.13 15.02
N VAL A 736 -13.21 -34.98 15.51
CA VAL A 736 -13.97 -34.12 16.42
C VAL A 736 -15.20 -33.54 15.71
N LEU A 737 -15.02 -33.01 14.48
CA LEU A 737 -16.12 -32.49 13.68
C LEU A 737 -17.15 -33.57 13.31
N GLU A 738 -16.72 -34.77 12.93
CA GLU A 738 -17.59 -35.93 12.64
C GLU A 738 -18.47 -36.29 13.85
N LYS A 739 -17.87 -36.43 15.03
CA LYS A 739 -18.61 -36.70 16.28
C LYS A 739 -19.65 -35.63 16.58
N LEU A 740 -19.30 -34.37 16.34
CA LEU A 740 -20.16 -33.23 16.58
C LEU A 740 -21.36 -33.23 15.61
N ILE A 741 -21.14 -33.53 14.33
CA ILE A 741 -22.22 -33.66 13.34
C ILE A 741 -23.13 -34.86 13.67
N MET A 742 -22.57 -36.00 14.06
CA MET A 742 -23.35 -37.16 14.52
C MET A 742 -24.20 -36.82 15.76
N ARG A 743 -23.64 -36.07 16.70
CA ARG A 743 -24.35 -35.59 17.90
C ARG A 743 -25.48 -34.62 17.54
N ARG A 744 -25.28 -33.72 16.58
CA ARG A 744 -26.36 -32.83 16.07
C ARG A 744 -27.47 -33.62 15.39
N LYS A 745 -27.13 -34.60 14.53
CA LYS A 745 -28.12 -35.45 13.84
C LYS A 745 -28.96 -36.27 14.83
N SER A 746 -28.33 -36.84 15.86
CA SER A 746 -29.04 -37.59 16.92
C SER A 746 -29.87 -36.71 17.85
N SER A 747 -29.42 -35.49 18.14
CA SER A 747 -30.17 -34.53 18.98
C SER A 747 -31.39 -33.96 18.25
N GLY A 748 -31.22 -33.55 16.98
CA GLY A 748 -32.32 -33.08 16.13
C GLY A 748 -33.33 -34.17 15.77
N GLY A 749 -32.90 -35.44 15.73
CA GLY A 749 -33.80 -36.60 15.62
C GLY A 749 -34.73 -36.72 16.83
N ARG A 750 -34.19 -36.61 18.05
CA ARG A 750 -34.97 -36.65 19.30
C ARG A 750 -35.90 -35.45 19.48
N GLU A 751 -35.53 -34.29 18.95
CA GLU A 751 -36.35 -33.08 19.04
C GLU A 751 -37.57 -33.17 18.09
N ARG A 752 -37.37 -33.67 16.86
CA ARG A 752 -38.47 -33.99 15.93
C ARG A 752 -39.37 -35.11 16.44
N GLU A 753 -38.81 -36.09 17.14
CA GLU A 753 -39.58 -37.17 17.78
C GLU A 753 -40.46 -36.62 18.92
N ARG A 754 -39.92 -35.72 19.75
CA ARG A 754 -40.68 -35.02 20.80
C ARG A 754 -41.74 -34.05 20.26
N GLU A 755 -41.49 -33.41 19.12
CA GLU A 755 -42.52 -32.58 18.46
C GLU A 755 -43.67 -33.44 17.93
N ARG A 756 -43.37 -34.60 17.33
CA ARG A 756 -44.40 -35.57 16.91
C ARG A 756 -45.19 -36.13 18.08
N GLU A 757 -44.53 -36.49 19.19
CA GLU A 757 -45.21 -36.95 20.40
C GLU A 757 -46.13 -35.86 20.98
N ARG A 758 -45.73 -34.58 20.91
CA ARG A 758 -46.58 -33.45 21.34
C ARG A 758 -47.77 -33.22 20.43
N GLU A 759 -47.60 -33.36 19.11
CA GLU A 759 -48.69 -33.27 18.14
C GLU A 759 -49.70 -34.43 18.31
N GLU A 760 -49.21 -35.65 18.55
CA GLU A 760 -50.06 -36.82 18.84
C GLU A 760 -50.82 -36.66 20.17
N ASP A 761 -50.16 -36.16 21.23
CA ASP A 761 -50.81 -35.85 22.52
C ASP A 761 -51.87 -34.75 22.39
N GLU A 762 -51.65 -33.73 21.55
CA GLU A 762 -52.66 -32.70 21.28
C GLU A 762 -53.86 -33.25 20.50
N ASP A 763 -53.63 -34.13 19.54
CA ASP A 763 -54.70 -34.75 18.75
C ASP A 763 -55.53 -35.73 19.58
N ASP A 764 -54.92 -36.48 20.49
CA ASP A 764 -55.65 -37.35 21.41
C ASP A 764 -56.42 -36.56 22.47
N ARG A 765 -55.89 -35.42 22.95
CA ARG A 765 -56.67 -34.47 23.77
C ARG A 765 -57.85 -33.86 23.01
N ARG A 766 -57.70 -33.60 21.71
CA ARG A 766 -58.82 -33.13 20.85
C ARG A 766 -59.89 -34.20 20.65
N LYS A 767 -59.51 -35.47 20.48
CA LYS A 767 -60.46 -36.61 20.38
C LYS A 767 -61.19 -36.83 21.70
N SER A 768 -60.50 -36.78 22.84
CA SER A 768 -61.11 -36.85 24.18
C SER A 768 -62.12 -35.72 24.44
N ARG A 769 -61.80 -34.48 24.03
CA ARG A 769 -62.76 -33.36 24.15
C ARG A 769 -63.99 -33.50 23.25
N LYS A 770 -63.88 -34.20 22.12
CA LYS A 770 -65.03 -34.52 21.25
C LYS A 770 -65.91 -35.63 21.84
N SER A 771 -65.33 -36.66 22.48
CA SER A 771 -66.13 -37.70 23.16
C SER A 771 -66.88 -37.14 24.37
N ASP A 772 -66.26 -36.26 25.16
CA ASP A 772 -66.91 -35.61 26.31
C ASP A 772 -68.05 -34.66 25.91
N ARG A 773 -67.95 -34.01 24.75
CA ARG A 773 -69.05 -33.21 24.18
C ARG A 773 -70.22 -34.09 23.72
N GLY A 774 -69.93 -35.20 23.04
CA GLY A 774 -70.95 -36.15 22.60
C GLY A 774 -71.72 -36.79 23.76
N ASP A 775 -71.08 -37.00 24.91
CA ASP A 775 -71.73 -37.58 26.10
C ASP A 775 -72.54 -36.55 26.91
N ARG A 776 -72.17 -35.26 26.85
CA ARG A 776 -72.99 -34.16 27.39
C ARG A 776 -74.24 -33.92 26.56
N ASP A 777 -74.14 -33.93 25.23
CA ASP A 777 -75.30 -33.78 24.33
C ASP A 777 -76.31 -34.96 24.45
N ARG A 778 -75.81 -36.17 24.74
CA ARG A 778 -76.66 -37.33 25.06
C ARG A 778 -77.35 -37.24 26.43
N LYS A 779 -76.75 -36.57 27.40
CA LYS A 779 -77.39 -36.33 28.72
C LYS A 779 -78.43 -35.21 28.67
N ASP A 780 -78.20 -34.16 27.88
CA ASP A 780 -79.17 -33.06 27.72
C ASP A 780 -80.39 -33.44 26.87
N SER A 781 -80.24 -34.32 25.88
CA SER A 781 -81.38 -34.86 25.12
C SER A 781 -82.29 -35.80 25.93
N LYS A 782 -81.77 -36.45 26.99
CA LYS A 782 -82.58 -37.25 27.93
C LYS A 782 -83.32 -36.44 29.00
N ARG A 783 -82.94 -35.17 29.21
CA ARG A 783 -83.65 -34.25 30.14
C ARG A 783 -84.79 -33.47 29.47
N ARG A 784 -84.93 -33.55 28.15
CA ARG A 784 -85.98 -32.87 27.36
C ARG A 784 -87.05 -33.81 26.78
N ARG A 785 -87.21 -35.01 27.36
CA ARG A 785 -88.31 -35.94 27.04
C ARG A 785 -89.14 -36.26 28.27
#